data_AF-A0A8I3A3J0-F1
#
_entry.id   AF-A0A8I3A3J0-F1
#
_cell.length_a   1.000
_cell.length_b   1.000
_cell.length_c   1.000
_cell.angle_alpha   90.00
_cell.angle_beta   90.00
_cell.angle_gamma   90.00
#
_symmetry.space_group_name_H-M   'P 1'
#
loop_
_entity.id
_entity.type
_entity.pdbx_description
1 polymer ?
#
loop_
_entity_poly.entity_id
_entity_poly.type
_entity_poly.pdbx_seq_one_letter_code
_entity_poly.pdbx_strand_id
1 'polypeptide(L)'
;MEPCFDTRTRSRNGRRVQGQGCQYCPRSCDEHGTPCSRWTHLGSLWCRPIPCWRSRVRNHSWHAICWCPGHCQHYINNEQEWMRTQETSNVDDRTQHEIYVHPFLRSVMAGVSAVMCSYNLINYTYACNNNKTLNDILKREVGFQGFVMSDWAATENTLSAVAGLDMTMPGDITFSSGTSYFGGNLTAYVQNGTISLTRLDDMATRIVAAWYYMHQDGGYPNATIDSWNVNDPLNQEVNAESDHYKVVQEVASGGIVLLKNEGVLPLNKPKSLVLVGSDAAPPASGPNEYSDQGGVPTGVLAMGWGSGTDRFRYLISPYEAIQERAVVDQTILSWDFDDWDLGTAASTVIDQEVAIVFVNSDSGEGYITVDGNAGDRKNLTAWNNGDQLILAVAAQNNNTVVVVNSVGPLILEPWVEHPNITAIVWAGLGGNEAGNAIANVLYGNWNPSGRLSYTIAKNASDYSAQLTLGGGGTEILPINYTEGLFIDYRWFDAQNITPRYEFGFGLSYTTFNYSNLAITPIASTDNPETALIQNWANGGATPIAEGSSTALWLHMPAFSVTFDVANTGSSYGGEIPQLYLHHPTSAMEPPSILKGFTNVELQPGQTCQASITLSRYDLSIWDVVRQGWAKPNGTIDFSVGASSRDFRLSGTIPL
;
A
#
# COMPACT_ATOMS: atom_id res chain seq x y z
N MET A 1 -8.08 -56.70 4.33
CA MET A 1 -7.66 -58.08 3.98
C MET A 1 -6.15 -58.14 4.07
N GLU A 2 -5.63 -59.30 4.48
CA GLU A 2 -4.39 -59.58 5.22
C GLU A 2 -3.02 -59.09 4.65
N PRO A 3 -1.97 -59.09 5.52
CA PRO A 3 -0.79 -58.23 5.46
C PRO A 3 0.53 -58.98 5.18
N CYS A 4 1.65 -58.25 5.01
CA CYS A 4 2.99 -58.83 5.11
C CYS A 4 3.97 -57.94 5.92
N PHE A 5 4.25 -58.45 7.12
CA PHE A 5 5.50 -58.52 7.87
C PHE A 5 6.25 -57.31 8.46
N ASP A 6 6.28 -57.38 9.79
CA ASP A 6 7.13 -56.84 10.84
C ASP A 6 8.61 -57.24 10.68
N THR A 7 9.53 -56.30 10.95
CA THR A 7 10.68 -56.58 11.84
C THR A 7 11.08 -55.32 12.62
N ARG A 8 10.77 -55.33 13.92
CA ARG A 8 11.38 -54.51 14.96
C ARG A 8 12.89 -54.80 15.13
N THR A 9 13.67 -53.75 15.36
CA THR A 9 14.74 -53.75 16.36
C THR A 9 14.80 -52.41 17.08
N ARG A 10 14.52 -52.44 18.39
CA ARG A 10 14.86 -51.38 19.35
C ARG A 10 16.30 -51.60 19.84
N SER A 11 17.09 -50.54 19.97
CA SER A 11 18.03 -50.43 21.09
C SER A 11 18.14 -48.99 21.57
N ARG A 12 17.90 -48.82 22.87
CA ARG A 12 18.18 -47.62 23.67
C ARG A 12 19.69 -47.37 23.73
N ASN A 13 20.11 -46.11 23.68
CA ASN A 13 21.09 -45.55 24.62
C ASN A 13 21.11 -44.01 24.50
N GLY A 14 20.95 -43.35 25.64
CA GLY A 14 20.99 -41.89 25.73
C GLY A 14 22.42 -41.35 25.79
N ARG A 15 22.59 -40.12 25.29
CA ARG A 15 23.62 -39.17 25.72
C ARG A 15 23.07 -37.76 25.58
N ARG A 16 23.11 -37.00 26.68
CA ARG A 16 23.05 -35.53 26.68
C ARG A 16 24.30 -35.00 25.98
N VAL A 17 24.13 -34.03 25.10
CA VAL A 17 25.16 -33.07 24.72
C VAL A 17 24.52 -31.68 24.84
N GLN A 18 25.07 -30.86 25.73
CA GLN A 18 24.90 -29.41 25.72
C GLN A 18 25.88 -28.84 24.68
N GLY A 19 25.45 -27.80 23.97
CA GLY A 19 26.37 -26.78 23.46
C GLY A 19 26.16 -26.37 22.00
N GLN A 20 26.00 -25.05 21.85
CA GLN A 20 26.43 -24.20 20.72
C GLN A 20 25.44 -23.90 19.60
N GLY A 21 24.82 -22.71 19.72
CA GLY A 21 24.97 -21.60 18.76
C GLY A 21 24.54 -21.85 17.32
N CYS A 22 23.32 -21.42 16.98
CA CYS A 22 22.96 -21.15 15.60
C CYS A 22 23.66 -19.86 15.13
N GLN A 23 24.84 -20.00 14.53
CA GLN A 23 25.40 -18.98 13.65
C GLN A 23 24.61 -18.98 12.34
N TYR A 24 24.10 -17.80 11.98
CA TYR A 24 23.65 -17.48 10.62
C TYR A 24 24.82 -17.66 9.65
N CYS A 25 24.63 -18.47 8.60
CA CYS A 25 25.47 -18.48 7.41
C CYS A 25 24.75 -17.75 6.28
N PRO A 26 25.37 -16.76 5.62
CA PRO A 26 24.83 -16.18 4.40
C PRO A 26 25.06 -17.13 3.22
N ARG A 27 24.06 -17.22 2.34
CA ARG A 27 24.15 -17.99 1.09
C ARG A 27 25.16 -17.31 0.15
N SER A 28 26.19 -18.04 -0.25
CA SER A 28 27.15 -17.64 -1.27
C SER A 28 26.59 -17.86 -2.68
N CYS A 29 26.87 -16.92 -3.59
CA CYS A 29 26.79 -17.16 -5.03
C CYS A 29 27.90 -18.13 -5.44
N ASP A 30 27.55 -19.22 -6.12
CA ASP A 30 28.54 -20.15 -6.67
C ASP A 30 29.22 -19.59 -7.92
N GLU A 31 30.54 -19.78 -7.98
CA GLU A 31 31.44 -19.48 -9.09
C GLU A 31 31.15 -20.37 -10.30
N HIS A 32 30.10 -20.12 -11.08
CA HIS A 32 30.04 -20.48 -12.51
C HIS A 32 28.98 -19.62 -13.21
N GLY A 33 29.45 -18.68 -14.04
CA GLY A 33 28.65 -17.67 -14.74
C GLY A 33 27.49 -18.21 -15.57
N THR A 34 26.35 -18.39 -14.91
CA THR A 34 25.04 -18.64 -15.52
C THR A 34 23.99 -17.93 -14.66
N PRO A 35 23.13 -17.06 -15.21
CA PRO A 35 22.20 -16.28 -14.42
C PRO A 35 21.09 -17.17 -13.85
N CYS A 36 20.90 -17.15 -12.53
CA CYS A 36 19.67 -17.62 -11.90
C CYS A 36 18.54 -16.64 -12.20
N SER A 37 17.90 -16.78 -13.35
CA SER A 37 16.63 -16.14 -13.67
C SER A 37 15.47 -16.94 -13.07
N ARG A 38 14.95 -16.48 -11.93
CA ARG A 38 13.58 -16.69 -11.42
C ARG A 38 13.36 -15.49 -10.50
N TRP A 39 12.51 -14.52 -10.83
CA TRP A 39 11.06 -14.62 -10.83
C TRP A 39 10.42 -13.89 -12.03
N THR A 40 9.73 -14.67 -12.87
CA THR A 40 8.67 -14.19 -13.75
C THR A 40 7.51 -15.18 -13.66
N HIS A 41 6.39 -14.71 -13.10
CA HIS A 41 5.00 -15.20 -13.17
C HIS A 41 4.60 -16.66 -12.86
N LEU A 42 3.34 -16.74 -12.39
CA LEU A 42 2.40 -17.88 -12.35
C LEU A 42 2.40 -18.76 -11.10
N GLY A 43 1.23 -18.79 -10.46
CA GLY A 43 0.92 -19.57 -9.28
C GLY A 43 1.06 -21.08 -9.48
N SER A 44 1.38 -21.75 -8.38
CA SER A 44 0.96 -23.13 -8.06
C SER A 44 1.70 -23.57 -6.80
N LEU A 45 1.14 -23.26 -5.63
CA LEU A 45 1.51 -23.95 -4.39
C LEU A 45 0.75 -25.27 -4.33
N TRP A 46 1.48 -26.35 -4.55
CA TRP A 46 1.01 -27.73 -4.42
C TRP A 46 0.79 -28.09 -2.95
N CYS A 47 -0.46 -28.34 -2.56
CA CYS A 47 -0.79 -29.03 -1.29
C CYS A 47 -1.30 -30.45 -1.58
N ARG A 48 -0.69 -31.46 -0.93
CA ARG A 48 -1.12 -32.87 -0.99
C ARG A 48 -2.25 -33.13 0.03
N PRO A 49 -3.22 -34.04 -0.26
CA PRO A 49 -4.43 -34.23 0.56
C PRO A 49 -4.26 -35.29 1.67
N ILE A 50 -4.95 -35.11 2.80
CA ILE A 50 -5.19 -36.13 3.85
C ILE A 50 -6.70 -36.06 4.27
N PRO A 51 -7.39 -37.19 4.56
CA PRO A 51 -8.81 -37.34 4.22
C PRO A 51 -9.84 -37.04 5.33
N CYS A 52 -11.04 -36.76 4.81
CA CYS A 52 -12.38 -36.53 5.38
C CYS A 52 -12.75 -37.14 6.74
N TRP A 53 -13.50 -36.33 7.52
CA TRP A 53 -14.55 -36.81 8.41
C TRP A 53 -15.87 -36.08 8.12
N ARG A 54 -16.95 -36.85 7.94
CA ARG A 54 -18.34 -36.35 7.77
C ARG A 54 -19.01 -36.24 9.13
N SER A 55 -19.75 -35.16 9.36
CA SER A 55 -21.01 -35.26 10.13
C SER A 55 -22.05 -34.25 9.64
N ARG A 56 -23.31 -34.69 9.57
CA ARG A 56 -24.52 -33.91 9.27
C ARG A 56 -25.05 -33.31 10.57
N VAL A 57 -25.74 -32.16 10.51
CA VAL A 57 -27.15 -31.92 10.94
C VAL A 57 -27.53 -30.44 10.64
N ARG A 58 -28.84 -30.16 10.67
CA ARG A 58 -29.65 -29.19 9.90
C ARG A 58 -29.90 -27.82 10.57
N ASN A 59 -30.17 -26.85 9.68
CA ASN A 59 -31.17 -25.77 9.64
C ASN A 59 -31.17 -24.56 10.60
N HIS A 60 -31.35 -23.42 9.92
CA HIS A 60 -31.74 -22.05 10.34
C HIS A 60 -30.63 -21.17 10.90
N SER A 61 -29.92 -20.50 9.98
CA SER A 61 -29.10 -19.34 10.26
C SER A 61 -28.97 -18.50 8.99
N TRP A 62 -29.07 -17.18 9.14
CA TRP A 62 -28.68 -16.23 8.12
C TRP A 62 -27.23 -16.53 7.76
N HIS A 63 -26.98 -16.97 6.53
CA HIS A 63 -25.62 -17.25 6.08
C HIS A 63 -24.99 -15.90 5.76
N ALA A 64 -24.24 -15.34 6.72
CA ALA A 64 -23.21 -14.37 6.39
C ALA A 64 -22.21 -15.12 5.50
N ILE A 65 -22.22 -14.81 4.21
CA ILE A 65 -21.20 -15.35 3.31
C ILE A 65 -19.99 -14.45 3.50
N CYS A 66 -19.01 -14.90 4.27
CA CYS A 66 -17.70 -14.25 4.33
C CYS A 66 -16.95 -14.57 3.03
N TRP A 67 -17.11 -13.69 2.05
CA TRP A 67 -16.35 -13.68 0.80
C TRP A 67 -15.05 -12.90 1.04
N CYS A 68 -13.89 -13.49 0.78
CA CYS A 68 -12.67 -12.71 0.56
C CYS A 68 -12.05 -13.07 -0.80
N PRO A 69 -12.73 -12.80 -1.93
CA PRO A 69 -12.04 -12.61 -3.20
C PRO A 69 -11.04 -11.46 -3.02
N GLY A 70 -9.90 -11.48 -3.73
CA GLY A 70 -9.15 -10.23 -3.90
C GLY A 70 -10.11 -9.18 -4.46
N HIS A 71 -10.39 -8.14 -3.69
CA HIS A 71 -11.26 -7.03 -4.06
C HIS A 71 -10.45 -5.74 -4.12
N CYS A 72 -10.67 -4.92 -5.14
CA CYS A 72 -10.06 -3.59 -5.24
C CYS A 72 -11.10 -2.50 -4.97
N GLN A 73 -10.71 -1.48 -4.20
CA GLN A 73 -11.60 -0.42 -3.73
C GLN A 73 -10.82 0.88 -3.46
N HIS A 74 -11.48 2.03 -3.34
CA HIS A 74 -12.89 2.27 -3.69
C HIS A 74 -12.95 2.80 -5.12
N TYR A 75 -13.81 2.22 -5.97
CA TYR A 75 -13.93 2.55 -7.38
C TYR A 75 -15.06 3.59 -7.61
N ILE A 76 -14.79 4.88 -7.73
CA ILE A 76 -13.48 5.52 -7.87
C ILE A 76 -13.56 7.01 -7.48
N ASN A 77 -12.41 7.63 -7.25
CA ASN A 77 -12.26 9.04 -6.90
C ASN A 77 -12.88 9.44 -5.54
N ASN A 78 -12.86 8.53 -4.55
CA ASN A 78 -13.19 8.83 -3.15
C ASN A 78 -11.94 9.32 -2.42
N GLU A 79 -11.46 10.51 -2.81
CA GLU A 79 -10.15 11.05 -2.39
C GLU A 79 -10.20 11.92 -1.13
N GLN A 80 -11.39 12.16 -0.55
CA GLN A 80 -11.57 12.78 0.77
C GLN A 80 -12.78 12.18 1.49
N GLU A 81 -12.80 12.26 2.83
CA GLU A 81 -13.92 11.75 3.64
C GLU A 81 -15.03 12.78 3.85
N TRP A 82 -14.67 14.07 3.89
CA TRP A 82 -15.60 15.17 4.08
C TRP A 82 -16.66 15.17 2.98
N MET A 83 -17.93 14.98 3.36
CA MET A 83 -19.04 14.87 2.42
C MET A 83 -18.94 13.71 1.41
N ARG A 84 -18.24 12.61 1.72
CA ARG A 84 -18.08 11.46 0.80
C ARG A 84 -19.36 10.90 0.17
N THR A 85 -20.52 11.04 0.82
CA THR A 85 -21.85 10.63 0.27
C THR A 85 -22.63 11.78 -0.37
N GLN A 86 -22.09 12.99 -0.39
CA GLN A 86 -22.70 14.24 -0.84
C GLN A 86 -21.70 15.15 -1.58
N GLU A 87 -20.67 14.56 -2.19
CA GLU A 87 -19.68 15.27 -3.01
C GLU A 87 -19.62 14.70 -4.42
N THR A 88 -19.18 15.51 -5.38
CA THR A 88 -18.89 15.05 -6.74
C THR A 88 -17.44 15.33 -7.12
N SER A 89 -16.71 14.25 -7.38
CA SER A 89 -15.37 14.28 -7.98
C SER A 89 -15.52 14.53 -9.47
N ASN A 90 -15.15 15.74 -9.90
CA ASN A 90 -15.26 16.18 -11.28
C ASN A 90 -13.87 16.09 -11.93
N VAL A 91 -13.70 15.06 -12.73
CA VAL A 91 -12.42 14.63 -13.31
C VAL A 91 -12.55 14.50 -14.82
N ASP A 92 -11.54 14.97 -15.54
CA ASP A 92 -11.48 14.83 -17.00
C ASP A 92 -11.06 13.42 -17.42
N ASP A 93 -11.39 13.07 -18.67
CA ASP A 93 -11.20 11.72 -19.20
C ASP A 93 -9.73 11.28 -19.20
N ARG A 94 -8.78 12.16 -19.50
CA ARG A 94 -7.35 11.78 -19.52
C ARG A 94 -6.84 11.51 -18.12
N THR A 95 -7.12 12.42 -17.19
CA THR A 95 -6.74 12.26 -15.78
C THR A 95 -7.35 11.00 -15.19
N GLN A 96 -8.60 10.69 -15.53
CA GLN A 96 -9.24 9.46 -15.08
C GLN A 96 -8.47 8.20 -15.51
N HIS A 97 -8.02 8.12 -16.76
CA HIS A 97 -7.32 6.94 -17.29
C HIS A 97 -5.87 6.82 -16.81
N GLU A 98 -5.14 7.93 -16.76
CA GLU A 98 -3.70 7.94 -16.48
C GLU A 98 -3.36 7.96 -14.98
N ILE A 99 -4.29 8.43 -14.13
CA ILE A 99 -4.10 8.52 -12.68
C ILE A 99 -4.95 7.49 -11.95
N TYR A 100 -6.27 7.69 -11.96
CA TYR A 100 -7.15 7.04 -10.99
C TYR A 100 -7.52 5.61 -11.42
N VAL A 101 -7.77 5.37 -12.71
CA VAL A 101 -8.13 4.04 -13.24
C VAL A 101 -6.92 3.13 -13.35
N HIS A 102 -5.72 3.68 -13.53
CA HIS A 102 -4.48 2.93 -13.70
C HIS A 102 -4.28 1.79 -12.67
N PRO A 103 -4.37 2.01 -11.34
CA PRO A 103 -4.24 0.93 -10.35
C PRO A 103 -5.34 -0.14 -10.45
N PHE A 104 -6.57 0.24 -10.81
CA PHE A 104 -7.67 -0.72 -11.02
C PHE A 104 -7.45 -1.56 -12.28
N LEU A 105 -6.95 -0.95 -13.36
CA LEU A 105 -6.53 -1.67 -14.56
C LEU A 105 -5.47 -2.72 -14.22
N ARG A 106 -4.45 -2.36 -13.43
CA ARG A 106 -3.43 -3.31 -12.96
C ARG A 106 -4.03 -4.43 -12.09
N SER A 107 -5.01 -4.10 -11.25
CA SER A 107 -5.73 -5.09 -10.43
C SER A 107 -6.53 -6.09 -11.29
N VAL A 108 -7.21 -5.62 -12.33
CA VAL A 108 -7.93 -6.48 -13.29
C VAL A 108 -6.96 -7.39 -14.03
N MET A 109 -5.82 -6.87 -14.49
CA MET A 109 -4.77 -7.69 -15.12
C MET A 109 -4.20 -8.75 -14.15
N ALA A 110 -4.16 -8.46 -12.86
CA ALA A 110 -3.71 -9.39 -11.82
C ALA A 110 -4.75 -10.47 -11.47
N GLY A 111 -5.97 -10.38 -12.01
CA GLY A 111 -7.05 -11.34 -11.74
C GLY A 111 -7.89 -11.01 -10.51
N VAL A 112 -8.01 -9.73 -10.13
CA VAL A 112 -8.97 -9.30 -9.11
C VAL A 112 -10.38 -9.80 -9.48
N SER A 113 -11.13 -10.31 -8.50
CA SER A 113 -12.41 -10.98 -8.76
C SER A 113 -13.63 -10.18 -8.30
N ALA A 114 -13.41 -9.12 -7.53
CA ALA A 114 -14.44 -8.16 -7.13
C ALA A 114 -13.91 -6.71 -7.19
N VAL A 115 -14.79 -5.77 -7.49
CA VAL A 115 -14.53 -4.31 -7.41
C VAL A 115 -15.62 -3.71 -6.54
N MET A 116 -15.25 -2.85 -5.57
CA MET A 116 -16.23 -2.12 -4.76
C MET A 116 -16.37 -0.70 -5.29
N CYS A 117 -17.57 -0.30 -5.70
CA CYS A 117 -17.83 1.08 -6.12
C CYS A 117 -17.97 2.01 -4.92
N SER A 118 -17.49 3.25 -5.04
CA SER A 118 -17.37 4.21 -3.94
C SER A 118 -18.66 4.95 -3.58
N TYR A 119 -18.61 5.72 -2.48
CA TYR A 119 -19.71 6.58 -2.02
C TYR A 119 -19.95 7.82 -2.88
N ASN A 120 -18.89 8.47 -3.33
CA ASN A 120 -18.95 9.78 -3.99
C ASN A 120 -19.68 9.75 -5.34
N LEU A 121 -20.12 10.92 -5.78
CA LEU A 121 -20.51 11.14 -7.15
C LEU A 121 -19.27 11.39 -8.02
N ILE A 122 -19.39 11.04 -9.29
CA ILE A 122 -18.38 11.32 -10.32
C ILE A 122 -19.09 12.05 -11.45
N ASN A 123 -18.71 13.31 -11.69
CA ASN A 123 -19.40 14.19 -12.63
C ASN A 123 -20.94 14.19 -12.42
N TYR A 124 -21.38 14.37 -11.16
CA TYR A 124 -22.77 14.41 -10.70
C TYR A 124 -23.57 13.10 -10.83
N THR A 125 -22.89 11.96 -10.95
CA THR A 125 -23.53 10.63 -10.90
C THR A 125 -22.82 9.73 -9.89
N TYR A 126 -23.54 9.24 -8.88
CA TYR A 126 -23.02 8.29 -7.88
C TYR A 126 -22.25 7.13 -8.50
N ALA A 127 -21.08 6.80 -7.96
CA ALA A 127 -20.17 5.82 -8.53
C ALA A 127 -20.83 4.44 -8.71
N CYS A 128 -21.63 3.97 -7.74
CA CYS A 128 -22.39 2.72 -7.83
C CYS A 128 -23.59 2.75 -8.79
N ASN A 129 -23.87 3.89 -9.40
CA ASN A 129 -24.90 4.07 -10.42
C ASN A 129 -24.34 4.74 -11.69
N ASN A 130 -23.02 4.69 -11.91
CA ASN A 130 -22.35 5.42 -12.98
C ASN A 130 -22.02 4.51 -14.17
N ASN A 131 -22.83 4.62 -15.23
CA ASN A 131 -22.66 3.82 -16.45
C ASN A 131 -21.31 4.06 -17.16
N LYS A 132 -20.74 5.27 -17.07
CA LYS A 132 -19.44 5.56 -17.69
C LYS A 132 -18.32 4.83 -16.95
N THR A 133 -18.27 4.91 -15.63
CA THR A 133 -17.15 4.28 -14.90
C THR A 133 -17.28 2.77 -14.81
N LEU A 134 -18.50 2.24 -14.58
CA LEU A 134 -18.73 0.81 -14.39
C LEU A 134 -18.82 0.04 -15.71
N ASN A 135 -19.72 0.42 -16.62
CA ASN A 135 -19.93 -0.33 -17.86
C ASN A 135 -18.89 0.03 -18.93
N ASP A 136 -18.64 1.32 -19.16
CA ASP A 136 -17.78 1.80 -20.25
C ASP A 136 -16.30 1.55 -19.98
N ILE A 137 -15.80 2.03 -18.83
CA ILE A 137 -14.37 1.93 -18.47
C ILE A 137 -14.06 0.55 -17.86
N LEU A 138 -14.67 0.19 -16.72
CA LEU A 138 -14.28 -1.03 -16.00
C LEU A 138 -14.64 -2.32 -16.77
N LYS A 139 -15.91 -2.49 -17.15
CA LYS A 139 -16.38 -3.75 -17.77
C LYS A 139 -16.00 -3.87 -19.24
N ARG A 140 -16.18 -2.83 -20.04
CA ARG A 140 -15.81 -2.87 -21.47
C ARG A 140 -14.33 -2.60 -21.65
N GLU A 141 -13.85 -1.38 -21.45
CA GLU A 141 -12.49 -1.00 -21.86
C GLU A 141 -11.38 -1.79 -21.14
N VAL A 142 -11.48 -1.90 -19.81
CA VAL A 142 -10.55 -2.68 -18.99
C VAL A 142 -10.85 -4.19 -19.09
N GLY A 143 -12.08 -4.56 -19.45
CA GLY A 143 -12.46 -5.97 -19.69
C GLY A 143 -12.70 -6.76 -18.40
N PHE A 144 -13.10 -6.11 -17.30
CA PHE A 144 -13.30 -6.78 -16.01
C PHE A 144 -14.37 -7.88 -16.06
N GLN A 145 -14.00 -9.11 -15.69
CA GLN A 145 -14.86 -10.29 -15.73
C GLN A 145 -15.47 -10.66 -14.37
N GLY A 146 -14.98 -10.07 -13.28
CA GLY A 146 -15.56 -10.26 -11.95
C GLY A 146 -16.85 -9.46 -11.74
N PHE A 147 -17.27 -9.33 -10.49
CA PHE A 147 -18.49 -8.63 -10.11
C PHE A 147 -18.21 -7.30 -9.38
N VAL A 148 -19.11 -6.34 -9.55
CA VAL A 148 -19.09 -5.05 -8.84
C VAL A 148 -20.04 -5.11 -7.66
N MET A 149 -19.53 -4.84 -6.45
CA MET A 149 -20.33 -4.64 -5.25
C MET A 149 -20.41 -3.16 -4.88
N SER A 150 -21.46 -2.75 -4.17
CA SER A 150 -21.50 -1.43 -3.57
C SER A 150 -20.63 -1.38 -2.32
N ASP A 151 -20.06 -0.22 -2.02
CA ASP A 151 -19.75 0.11 -0.63
C ASP A 151 -21.04 0.02 0.22
N TRP A 152 -20.89 0.00 1.55
CA TRP A 152 -21.98 -0.22 2.48
C TRP A 152 -23.03 0.88 2.40
N ALA A 153 -24.22 0.54 1.88
CA ALA A 153 -25.32 1.47 1.61
C ALA A 153 -25.03 2.51 0.51
N ALA A 154 -24.05 2.28 -0.38
CA ALA A 154 -23.81 3.11 -1.57
C ALA A 154 -24.68 2.72 -2.79
N THR A 155 -25.61 1.77 -2.65
CA THR A 155 -26.56 1.46 -3.72
C THR A 155 -27.63 2.54 -3.82
N GLU A 156 -27.81 3.17 -4.98
CA GLU A 156 -28.73 4.29 -5.12
C GLU A 156 -30.17 3.90 -5.47
N ASN A 157 -30.36 2.90 -6.33
CA ASN A 157 -31.68 2.46 -6.77
C ASN A 157 -31.60 1.09 -7.49
N THR A 158 -32.75 0.52 -7.84
CA THR A 158 -32.82 -0.77 -8.56
C THR A 158 -32.19 -0.70 -9.96
N LEU A 159 -32.16 0.46 -10.62
CA LEU A 159 -31.55 0.62 -11.95
C LEU A 159 -30.02 0.68 -11.91
N SER A 160 -29.39 0.78 -10.74
CA SER A 160 -27.95 0.59 -10.58
C SER A 160 -27.47 -0.76 -11.14
N ALA A 161 -28.37 -1.75 -11.16
CA ALA A 161 -28.22 -3.00 -11.91
C ALA A 161 -27.83 -2.81 -13.38
N VAL A 162 -28.49 -1.89 -14.08
CA VAL A 162 -28.26 -1.60 -15.51
C VAL A 162 -27.02 -0.71 -15.68
N ALA A 163 -26.72 0.15 -14.72
CA ALA A 163 -25.54 0.98 -14.71
C ALA A 163 -24.23 0.20 -14.45
N GLY A 164 -24.31 -1.08 -14.04
CA GLY A 164 -23.18 -1.98 -13.96
C GLY A 164 -22.97 -2.63 -12.59
N LEU A 165 -23.78 -2.31 -11.57
CA LEU A 165 -23.71 -2.94 -10.26
C LEU A 165 -24.18 -4.40 -10.31
N ASP A 166 -23.46 -5.32 -9.67
CA ASP A 166 -23.78 -6.76 -9.63
C ASP A 166 -24.25 -7.23 -8.24
N MET A 167 -23.81 -6.57 -7.18
CA MET A 167 -24.11 -6.94 -5.79
C MET A 167 -24.38 -5.70 -4.95
N THR A 168 -25.48 -5.70 -4.19
CA THR A 168 -25.76 -4.65 -3.21
C THR A 168 -25.27 -5.08 -1.82
N MET A 169 -24.57 -4.19 -1.13
CA MET A 169 -24.08 -4.39 0.24
C MET A 169 -24.44 -3.20 1.14
N PRO A 170 -24.83 -3.43 2.42
CA PRO A 170 -25.07 -4.73 3.04
C PRO A 170 -26.41 -5.37 2.59
N GLY A 171 -27.14 -4.70 1.70
CA GLY A 171 -28.30 -5.20 0.98
C GLY A 171 -29.59 -4.48 1.29
N ASP A 172 -29.66 -3.76 2.42
CA ASP A 172 -30.75 -2.84 2.74
C ASP A 172 -30.47 -1.42 2.22
N ILE A 173 -31.52 -0.58 2.13
CA ILE A 173 -31.40 0.80 1.63
C ILE A 173 -30.64 1.67 2.64
N THR A 174 -31.03 1.56 3.90
CA THR A 174 -30.26 2.04 5.04
C THR A 174 -30.16 0.90 6.06
N PHE A 175 -29.15 0.94 6.91
CA PHE A 175 -28.87 -0.15 7.85
C PHE A 175 -30.08 -0.49 8.70
N SER A 176 -30.43 -1.78 8.70
CA SER A 176 -31.58 -2.37 9.39
C SER A 176 -32.96 -1.84 8.95
N SER A 177 -33.07 -1.19 7.78
CA SER A 177 -34.36 -0.68 7.28
C SER A 177 -35.36 -1.76 6.89
N GLY A 178 -34.91 -3.00 6.67
CA GLY A 178 -35.74 -4.11 6.18
C GLY A 178 -36.27 -3.91 4.75
N THR A 179 -35.82 -2.87 4.04
CA THR A 179 -36.13 -2.61 2.63
C THR A 179 -34.85 -2.65 1.81
N SER A 180 -34.93 -3.03 0.53
CA SER A 180 -33.77 -3.19 -0.35
C SER A 180 -34.05 -2.59 -1.73
N TYR A 181 -33.06 -1.94 -2.33
CA TYR A 181 -33.14 -1.56 -3.74
C TYR A 181 -33.10 -2.77 -4.67
N PHE A 182 -32.42 -3.84 -4.28
CA PHE A 182 -32.48 -5.12 -4.99
C PHE A 182 -33.52 -6.04 -4.34
N GLY A 183 -33.18 -7.30 -4.05
CA GLY A 183 -34.09 -8.29 -3.48
C GLY A 183 -35.44 -8.38 -4.22
N GLY A 184 -36.53 -8.10 -3.50
CA GLY A 184 -37.89 -8.11 -4.07
C GLY A 184 -38.09 -7.07 -5.19
N ASN A 185 -37.46 -5.90 -5.11
CA ASN A 185 -37.57 -4.86 -6.13
C ASN A 185 -36.88 -5.27 -7.44
N LEU A 186 -35.66 -5.82 -7.38
CA LEU A 186 -34.97 -6.33 -8.56
C LEU A 186 -35.77 -7.48 -9.21
N THR A 187 -36.35 -8.37 -8.40
CA THR A 187 -37.23 -9.44 -8.90
C THR A 187 -38.42 -8.87 -9.67
N ALA A 188 -39.10 -7.85 -9.14
CA ALA A 188 -40.23 -7.20 -9.80
C ALA A 188 -39.82 -6.50 -11.10
N TYR A 189 -38.66 -5.84 -11.14
CA TYR A 189 -38.14 -5.16 -12.33
C TYR A 189 -37.75 -6.13 -13.45
N VAL A 190 -37.29 -7.33 -13.12
CA VAL A 190 -37.04 -8.37 -14.12
C VAL A 190 -38.35 -8.98 -14.62
N GLN A 191 -39.29 -9.27 -13.71
CA GLN A 191 -40.59 -9.84 -14.08
C GLN A 191 -41.45 -8.92 -14.96
N ASN A 192 -41.36 -7.60 -14.74
CA ASN A 192 -42.10 -6.62 -15.53
C ASN A 192 -41.35 -6.16 -16.80
N GLY A 193 -40.13 -6.66 -17.04
CA GLY A 193 -39.33 -6.37 -18.23
C GLY A 193 -38.55 -5.06 -18.21
N THR A 194 -38.52 -4.32 -17.09
CA THR A 194 -37.71 -3.10 -16.94
C THR A 194 -36.20 -3.41 -16.96
N ILE A 195 -35.80 -4.52 -16.34
CA ILE A 195 -34.44 -5.05 -16.39
C ILE A 195 -34.49 -6.39 -17.14
N SER A 196 -33.59 -6.59 -18.11
CA SER A 196 -33.56 -7.84 -18.86
C SER A 196 -33.11 -9.02 -17.98
N LEU A 197 -33.69 -10.20 -18.21
CA LEU A 197 -33.25 -11.43 -17.55
C LEU A 197 -31.76 -11.69 -17.80
N THR A 198 -31.27 -11.39 -19.01
CA THR A 198 -29.85 -11.54 -19.36
C THR A 198 -28.93 -10.68 -18.49
N ARG A 199 -29.39 -9.52 -18.00
CA ARG A 199 -28.61 -8.68 -17.12
C ARG A 199 -28.55 -9.26 -15.70
N LEU A 200 -29.64 -9.83 -15.21
CA LEU A 200 -29.64 -10.57 -13.94
C LEU A 200 -28.73 -11.81 -14.03
N ASP A 201 -28.81 -12.56 -15.13
CA ASP A 201 -27.96 -13.73 -15.38
C ASP A 201 -26.48 -13.35 -15.41
N ASP A 202 -26.11 -12.20 -16.01
CA ASP A 202 -24.73 -11.70 -16.01
C ASP A 202 -24.22 -11.35 -14.60
N MET A 203 -25.04 -10.69 -13.75
CA MET A 203 -24.67 -10.44 -12.34
C MET A 203 -24.36 -11.73 -11.60
N ALA A 204 -25.28 -12.69 -11.68
CA ALA A 204 -25.14 -13.98 -11.01
C ALA A 204 -23.94 -14.76 -11.57
N THR A 205 -23.73 -14.71 -12.89
CA THR A 205 -22.60 -15.37 -13.55
C THR A 205 -21.28 -14.79 -13.06
N ARG A 206 -21.12 -13.47 -12.96
CA ARG A 206 -19.90 -12.82 -12.46
C ARG A 206 -19.58 -13.20 -11.02
N ILE A 207 -20.60 -13.23 -10.15
CA ILE A 207 -20.45 -13.61 -8.74
C ILE A 207 -20.03 -15.09 -8.62
N VAL A 208 -20.74 -15.98 -9.31
CA VAL A 208 -20.46 -17.42 -9.26
C VAL A 208 -19.14 -17.78 -9.97
N ALA A 209 -18.79 -17.07 -11.05
CA ALA A 209 -17.50 -17.24 -11.72
C ALA A 209 -16.34 -16.83 -10.81
N ALA A 210 -16.46 -15.71 -10.09
CA ALA A 210 -15.48 -15.30 -9.09
C ALA A 210 -15.30 -16.36 -7.98
N TRP A 211 -16.42 -16.94 -7.51
CA TRP A 211 -16.40 -18.02 -6.52
C TRP A 211 -15.61 -19.26 -6.98
N TYR A 212 -15.86 -19.72 -8.21
CA TYR A 212 -15.13 -20.84 -8.81
C TYR A 212 -13.67 -20.49 -9.12
N TYR A 213 -13.41 -19.28 -9.60
CA TYR A 213 -12.06 -18.79 -9.91
C TYR A 213 -11.16 -18.81 -8.67
N MET A 214 -11.73 -18.50 -7.49
CA MET A 214 -11.05 -18.54 -6.20
C MET A 214 -11.11 -19.92 -5.51
N HIS A 215 -11.61 -20.96 -6.20
CA HIS A 215 -11.70 -22.35 -5.71
C HIS A 215 -12.50 -22.53 -4.41
N GLN A 216 -13.54 -21.71 -4.21
CA GLN A 216 -14.35 -21.78 -2.98
C GLN A 216 -15.43 -22.88 -3.04
N ASP A 217 -15.53 -23.62 -4.14
CA ASP A 217 -16.50 -24.70 -4.37
C ASP A 217 -16.16 -26.03 -3.71
N GLY A 218 -14.93 -26.18 -3.21
CA GLY A 218 -14.44 -27.40 -2.59
C GLY A 218 -13.81 -27.16 -1.22
N GLY A 219 -14.49 -27.59 -0.15
CA GLY A 219 -13.89 -27.67 1.19
C GLY A 219 -13.66 -26.33 1.90
N TYR A 220 -14.34 -25.25 1.46
CA TYR A 220 -14.28 -23.96 2.13
C TYR A 220 -14.95 -24.05 3.53
N PRO A 221 -14.30 -23.56 4.59
CA PRO A 221 -14.84 -23.64 5.94
C PRO A 221 -16.08 -22.74 6.09
N ASN A 222 -16.96 -23.10 7.01
CA ASN A 222 -18.03 -22.19 7.43
C ASN A 222 -17.41 -20.96 8.10
N ALA A 223 -18.09 -19.82 8.02
CA ALA A 223 -17.72 -18.64 8.80
C ALA A 223 -17.79 -18.98 10.30
N THR A 224 -16.69 -18.76 11.01
CA THR A 224 -16.56 -18.94 12.46
C THR A 224 -16.32 -17.60 13.15
N ILE A 225 -16.88 -16.52 12.63
CA ILE A 225 -16.74 -15.18 13.20
C ILE A 225 -18.12 -14.53 13.27
N ASP A 226 -18.40 -13.90 14.41
CA ASP A 226 -19.47 -12.93 14.61
C ASP A 226 -18.85 -11.54 14.78
N SER A 227 -18.97 -10.72 13.73
CA SER A 227 -18.48 -9.34 13.70
C SER A 227 -19.24 -8.39 14.63
N TRP A 228 -20.44 -8.76 15.10
CA TRP A 228 -21.29 -7.92 15.95
C TRP A 228 -21.11 -8.21 17.44
N ASN A 229 -20.67 -9.42 17.78
CA ASN A 229 -20.39 -9.83 19.15
C ASN A 229 -18.96 -10.36 19.26
N VAL A 230 -18.02 -9.47 19.58
CA VAL A 230 -16.59 -9.82 19.74
C VAL A 230 -16.34 -10.90 20.80
N ASN A 231 -17.26 -11.06 21.77
CA ASN A 231 -17.16 -12.05 22.83
C ASN A 231 -17.88 -13.37 22.50
N ASP A 232 -18.40 -13.53 21.26
CA ASP A 232 -19.04 -14.77 20.86
C ASP A 232 -18.05 -15.95 20.93
N PRO A 233 -18.41 -17.08 21.56
CA PRO A 233 -17.54 -18.26 21.60
C PRO A 233 -17.09 -18.73 20.21
N LEU A 234 -17.88 -18.49 19.16
CA LEU A 234 -17.54 -18.80 17.77
C LEU A 234 -16.22 -18.12 17.35
N ASN A 235 -16.00 -16.87 17.80
CA ASN A 235 -14.78 -16.10 17.51
C ASN A 235 -13.51 -16.71 18.12
N GLN A 236 -13.63 -17.64 19.06
CA GLN A 236 -12.49 -18.25 19.75
C GLN A 236 -12.12 -19.63 19.17
N GLU A 237 -12.87 -20.14 18.18
CA GLU A 237 -12.69 -21.50 17.68
C GLU A 237 -11.47 -21.67 16.77
N VAL A 238 -11.01 -20.60 16.11
CA VAL A 238 -9.95 -20.67 15.09
C VAL A 238 -8.87 -19.63 15.34
N ASN A 239 -7.61 -20.07 15.46
CA ASN A 239 -6.44 -19.21 15.39
C ASN A 239 -5.85 -19.29 13.97
N ALA A 240 -5.95 -18.19 13.20
CA ALA A 240 -5.52 -18.10 11.81
C ALA A 240 -4.14 -17.41 11.60
N GLU A 241 -3.42 -17.07 12.67
CA GLU A 241 -2.22 -16.21 12.59
C GLU A 241 -0.95 -16.94 12.11
N SER A 242 -0.85 -18.26 12.31
CA SER A 242 0.36 -19.05 12.00
C SER A 242 1.65 -18.33 12.46
N ASP A 243 2.60 -18.12 11.55
CA ASP A 243 3.80 -17.32 11.72
C ASP A 243 3.78 -16.03 10.89
N HIS A 244 2.58 -15.49 10.61
CA HIS A 244 2.40 -14.26 9.83
C HIS A 244 3.08 -13.04 10.46
N TYR A 245 3.33 -13.05 11.78
CA TYR A 245 4.12 -12.01 12.43
C TYR A 245 5.50 -11.79 11.76
N LYS A 246 6.10 -12.84 11.16
CA LYS A 246 7.37 -12.70 10.44
C LYS A 246 7.23 -11.81 9.20
N VAL A 247 6.18 -12.01 8.40
CA VAL A 247 5.97 -11.20 7.20
C VAL A 247 5.52 -9.78 7.56
N VAL A 248 4.73 -9.61 8.64
CA VAL A 248 4.40 -8.27 9.15
C VAL A 248 5.67 -7.52 9.55
N GLN A 249 6.54 -8.15 10.34
CA GLN A 249 7.81 -7.55 10.75
C GLN A 249 8.71 -7.25 9.55
N GLU A 250 8.82 -8.15 8.57
CA GLU A 250 9.63 -7.96 7.36
C GLU A 250 9.13 -6.79 6.51
N VAL A 251 7.80 -6.70 6.29
CA VAL A 251 7.19 -5.60 5.53
C VAL A 251 7.35 -4.28 6.27
N ALA A 252 7.11 -4.25 7.58
CA ALA A 252 7.30 -3.05 8.40
C ALA A 252 8.78 -2.61 8.40
N SER A 253 9.74 -3.52 8.62
CA SER A 253 11.17 -3.19 8.56
C SER A 253 11.62 -2.72 7.17
N GLY A 254 11.13 -3.35 6.11
CA GLY A 254 11.43 -2.97 4.72
C GLY A 254 10.78 -1.65 4.28
N GLY A 255 9.66 -1.27 4.90
CA GLY A 255 8.92 -0.03 4.63
C GLY A 255 9.44 1.20 5.37
N ILE A 256 10.21 1.04 6.45
CA ILE A 256 10.79 2.16 7.20
C ILE A 256 11.76 2.96 6.30
N VAL A 257 11.58 4.29 6.28
CA VAL A 257 12.39 5.21 5.48
C VAL A 257 13.30 6.03 6.39
N LEU A 258 14.61 6.00 6.13
CA LEU A 258 15.57 6.86 6.82
C LEU A 258 15.66 8.20 6.08
N LEU A 259 15.23 9.30 6.70
CA LEU A 259 15.15 10.61 6.05
C LEU A 259 16.39 11.47 6.31
N LYS A 260 17.00 11.33 7.49
CA LYS A 260 18.21 12.04 7.90
C LYS A 260 19.06 11.12 8.75
N ASN A 261 20.38 11.17 8.59
CA ASN A 261 21.32 10.47 9.47
C ASN A 261 22.72 11.11 9.42
N GLU A 262 23.11 11.76 10.52
CA GLU A 262 24.43 12.38 10.74
C GLU A 262 25.40 11.39 11.43
N GLY A 263 25.26 10.09 11.15
CA GLY A 263 26.14 9.02 11.63
C GLY A 263 25.78 8.41 12.99
N VAL A 264 24.63 8.78 13.58
CA VAL A 264 24.13 8.19 14.83
C VAL A 264 23.56 6.79 14.64
N LEU A 265 22.91 6.52 13.48
CA LEU A 265 22.36 5.21 13.16
C LEU A 265 23.29 4.43 12.21
N PRO A 266 23.41 3.10 12.38
CA PRO A 266 22.75 2.29 13.41
C PRO A 266 23.38 2.46 14.80
N LEU A 267 22.56 2.31 15.84
CA LEU A 267 22.98 2.34 17.23
C LEU A 267 23.91 1.17 17.54
N ASN A 268 25.01 1.44 18.25
CA ASN A 268 25.99 0.43 18.63
C ASN A 268 26.26 0.47 20.14
N LYS A 269 25.38 -0.18 20.90
CA LYS A 269 25.48 -0.31 22.37
C LYS A 269 25.74 1.03 23.08
N PRO A 270 24.85 2.03 22.91
CA PRO A 270 24.99 3.29 23.62
C PRO A 270 25.02 3.05 25.13
N LYS A 271 25.77 3.85 25.88
CA LYS A 271 25.85 3.74 27.34
C LYS A 271 24.53 4.11 27.99
N SER A 272 23.87 5.14 27.46
CA SER A 272 22.59 5.62 27.96
C SER A 272 21.68 6.03 26.80
N LEU A 273 20.40 5.68 26.93
CA LEU A 273 19.36 5.91 25.95
C LEU A 273 18.10 6.39 26.69
N VAL A 274 17.44 7.41 26.14
CA VAL A 274 16.14 7.86 26.63
C VAL A 274 15.12 7.82 25.51
N LEU A 275 13.95 7.26 25.80
CA LEU A 275 12.80 7.27 24.89
C LEU A 275 11.82 8.33 25.36
N VAL A 276 11.47 9.26 24.48
CA VAL A 276 10.54 10.35 24.78
C VAL A 276 9.34 10.27 23.85
N GLY A 277 8.15 10.47 24.40
CA GLY A 277 6.90 10.57 23.66
C GLY A 277 5.99 9.35 23.81
N SER A 278 4.69 9.61 23.91
CA SER A 278 3.64 8.59 24.09
C SER A 278 3.67 7.53 23.00
N ASP A 279 4.04 7.91 21.77
CA ASP A 279 4.13 7.00 20.63
C ASP A 279 5.23 5.92 20.76
N ALA A 280 6.13 6.03 21.75
CA ALA A 280 7.06 4.96 22.10
C ALA A 280 6.43 3.89 23.01
N ALA A 281 5.34 4.21 23.70
CA ALA A 281 4.77 3.43 24.79
C ALA A 281 3.79 2.36 24.30
N PRO A 282 3.52 1.31 25.11
CA PRO A 282 2.37 0.46 24.90
C PRO A 282 1.07 1.26 25.14
N PRO A 283 -0.01 1.02 24.36
CA PRO A 283 -1.29 1.68 24.59
C PRO A 283 -1.83 1.46 26.01
N ALA A 284 -2.39 2.52 26.62
CA ALA A 284 -2.70 2.58 28.05
C ALA A 284 -3.73 1.54 28.50
N SER A 285 -4.72 1.22 27.66
CA SER A 285 -5.75 0.21 27.94
C SER A 285 -5.63 -1.04 27.07
N GLY A 286 -4.44 -1.28 26.51
CA GLY A 286 -4.17 -2.37 25.57
C GLY A 286 -4.44 -1.98 24.11
N PRO A 287 -4.04 -2.83 23.14
CA PRO A 287 -3.94 -2.43 21.73
C PRO A 287 -5.27 -2.27 20.99
N ASN A 288 -6.40 -2.52 21.65
CA ASN A 288 -7.74 -2.30 21.11
C ASN A 288 -8.56 -1.42 22.05
N GLU A 289 -7.92 -0.40 22.63
CA GLU A 289 -8.54 0.51 23.60
C GLU A 289 -9.71 1.32 23.02
N TYR A 290 -9.72 1.53 21.70
CA TYR A 290 -10.79 2.22 20.98
C TYR A 290 -11.49 1.28 19.98
N SER A 291 -12.80 1.47 19.79
CA SER A 291 -13.54 0.82 18.70
C SER A 291 -12.99 1.30 17.37
N ASP A 292 -12.71 0.37 16.45
CA ASP A 292 -12.18 0.67 15.11
C ASP A 292 -10.93 1.57 15.14
N GLN A 293 -10.14 1.46 16.22
CA GLN A 293 -8.98 2.30 16.52
C GLN A 293 -9.27 3.81 16.60
N GLY A 294 -10.54 4.20 16.68
CA GLY A 294 -11.04 5.58 16.59
C GLY A 294 -10.90 6.42 17.85
N GLY A 295 -9.68 6.66 18.31
CA GLY A 295 -9.38 7.54 19.43
C GLY A 295 -8.00 8.18 19.31
N VAL A 296 -7.69 9.14 20.19
CA VAL A 296 -6.34 9.71 20.24
C VAL A 296 -5.40 8.62 20.76
N PRO A 297 -4.40 8.16 19.98
CA PRO A 297 -3.52 7.09 20.42
C PRO A 297 -2.82 7.44 21.73
N THR A 298 -2.90 6.56 22.72
CA THR A 298 -2.19 6.72 24.00
C THR A 298 -0.83 6.02 24.04
N GLY A 299 -0.49 5.31 22.96
CA GLY A 299 0.75 4.58 22.72
C GLY A 299 1.14 4.65 21.25
N VAL A 300 1.98 3.71 20.79
CA VAL A 300 2.41 3.63 19.38
C VAL A 300 1.23 3.60 18.39
N LEU A 301 1.29 4.48 17.39
CA LEU A 301 0.36 4.45 16.26
C LEU A 301 0.79 3.36 15.27
N ALA A 302 0.07 2.24 15.24
CA ALA A 302 0.38 1.10 14.38
C ALA A 302 -0.62 0.88 13.23
N MET A 303 -1.75 1.58 13.25
CA MET A 303 -2.87 1.50 12.30
C MET A 303 -3.72 2.77 12.45
N GLY A 304 -4.27 3.31 11.35
CA GLY A 304 -5.27 4.39 11.42
C GLY A 304 -6.64 3.88 11.88
N TRP A 305 -7.69 4.72 11.80
CA TRP A 305 -9.03 4.33 12.27
C TRP A 305 -10.04 4.04 11.15
N GLY A 306 -11.14 3.38 11.51
CA GLY A 306 -12.29 3.15 10.64
C GLY A 306 -12.50 1.69 10.24
N SER A 307 -13.25 1.43 9.16
CA SER A 307 -13.52 0.06 8.72
C SER A 307 -12.29 -0.68 8.15
N GLY A 308 -11.25 0.06 7.76
CA GLY A 308 -9.97 -0.48 7.29
C GLY A 308 -9.05 -0.99 8.41
N THR A 309 -9.63 -1.42 9.53
CA THR A 309 -8.90 -1.85 10.72
C THR A 309 -9.10 -3.32 11.04
N ASP A 310 -8.24 -3.85 11.89
CA ASP A 310 -8.44 -5.14 12.54
C ASP A 310 -8.27 -5.02 14.07
N ARG A 311 -8.47 -6.16 14.76
CA ARG A 311 -8.19 -6.26 16.19
C ARG A 311 -6.82 -6.87 16.40
N PHE A 312 -5.94 -6.10 17.01
CA PHE A 312 -4.64 -6.59 17.46
C PHE A 312 -4.79 -7.69 18.51
N ARG A 313 -4.21 -8.85 18.29
CA ARG A 313 -4.02 -9.84 19.37
C ARG A 313 -2.99 -9.37 20.39
N TYR A 314 -1.95 -8.73 19.90
CA TYR A 314 -0.90 -8.05 20.64
C TYR A 314 -0.37 -6.90 19.78
N LEU A 315 0.37 -5.99 20.39
CA LEU A 315 1.08 -4.92 19.72
C LEU A 315 2.36 -4.67 20.49
N ILE A 316 3.51 -4.85 19.84
CA ILE A 316 4.80 -4.61 20.46
C ILE A 316 5.15 -3.14 20.27
N SER A 317 5.25 -2.40 21.37
CA SER A 317 5.66 -1.00 21.36
C SER A 317 7.16 -0.83 21.12
N PRO A 318 7.62 0.32 20.60
CA PRO A 318 9.04 0.63 20.49
C PRO A 318 9.77 0.49 21.83
N TYR A 319 9.15 0.93 22.93
CA TYR A 319 9.70 0.77 24.27
C TYR A 319 9.99 -0.68 24.62
N GLU A 320 9.04 -1.60 24.41
CA GLU A 320 9.22 -3.02 24.75
C GLU A 320 10.39 -3.65 23.98
N ALA A 321 10.46 -3.43 22.66
CA ALA A 321 11.50 -3.99 21.81
C ALA A 321 12.89 -3.39 22.10
N ILE A 322 12.96 -2.07 22.31
CA ILE A 322 14.23 -1.38 22.64
C ILE A 322 14.69 -1.75 24.06
N GLN A 323 13.77 -1.93 25.02
CA GLN A 323 14.10 -2.39 26.36
C GLN A 323 14.73 -3.78 26.35
N GLU A 324 14.17 -4.72 25.58
CA GLU A 324 14.76 -6.05 25.42
C GLU A 324 16.21 -5.95 24.91
N ARG A 325 16.45 -5.09 23.90
CA ARG A 325 17.79 -4.87 23.36
C ARG A 325 18.73 -4.20 24.38
N ALA A 326 18.26 -3.21 25.10
CA ALA A 326 19.03 -2.48 26.11
C ALA A 326 19.54 -3.40 27.23
N VAL A 327 18.74 -4.39 27.65
CA VAL A 327 19.15 -5.40 28.64
C VAL A 327 20.35 -6.22 28.14
N VAL A 328 20.33 -6.63 26.87
CA VAL A 328 21.42 -7.40 26.25
C VAL A 328 22.68 -6.55 26.10
N ASP A 329 22.53 -5.29 25.71
CA ASP A 329 23.65 -4.38 25.47
C ASP A 329 24.19 -3.71 26.74
N GLN A 330 23.51 -3.88 27.88
CA GLN A 330 23.80 -3.20 29.15
C GLN A 330 23.70 -1.66 29.05
N THR A 331 22.80 -1.18 28.19
CA THR A 331 22.46 0.24 28.03
C THR A 331 21.57 0.69 29.19
N ILE A 332 21.88 1.85 29.79
CA ILE A 332 20.97 2.50 30.74
C ILE A 332 19.79 3.06 29.95
N LEU A 333 18.59 2.55 30.20
CA LEU A 333 17.38 3.01 29.53
C LEU A 333 16.50 3.82 30.49
N SER A 334 16.18 5.05 30.09
CA SER A 334 15.20 5.92 30.73
C SER A 334 14.05 6.21 29.76
N TRP A 335 12.92 6.71 30.25
CA TRP A 335 11.82 7.11 29.38
C TRP A 335 10.94 8.21 30.01
N ASP A 336 10.27 8.95 29.15
CA ASP A 336 9.20 9.89 29.48
C ASP A 336 8.13 9.88 28.39
N PHE A 337 6.89 9.54 28.73
CA PHE A 337 5.81 9.31 27.76
C PHE A 337 4.68 10.34 27.85
N ASP A 338 4.87 11.42 28.62
CA ASP A 338 3.92 12.53 28.68
C ASP A 338 4.32 13.64 27.70
N ASP A 339 3.66 13.68 26.54
CA ASP A 339 3.97 14.65 25.48
C ASP A 339 3.73 16.12 25.88
N TRP A 340 3.01 16.35 26.99
CA TRP A 340 2.64 17.67 27.47
C TRP A 340 3.54 18.16 28.60
N ASP A 341 4.27 17.28 29.29
CA ASP A 341 5.26 17.67 30.30
C ASP A 341 6.65 17.92 29.68
N LEU A 342 6.71 19.00 28.88
CA LEU A 342 7.94 19.41 28.21
C LEU A 342 9.11 19.68 29.18
N GLY A 343 8.82 20.04 30.44
CA GLY A 343 9.83 20.29 31.45
C GLY A 343 10.52 19.00 31.88
N THR A 344 9.73 17.96 32.17
CA THR A 344 10.25 16.63 32.48
C THR A 344 10.97 16.02 31.29
N ALA A 345 10.39 16.09 30.08
CA ALA A 345 11.01 15.59 28.85
C ALA A 345 12.39 16.22 28.61
N ALA A 346 12.48 17.56 28.70
CA ALA A 346 13.73 18.29 28.54
C ALA A 346 14.77 17.94 29.63
N SER A 347 14.35 17.73 30.87
CA SER A 347 15.26 17.41 31.97
C SER A 347 15.80 15.97 31.93
N THR A 348 14.98 15.02 31.47
CA THR A 348 15.31 13.58 31.46
C THR A 348 16.36 13.24 30.40
N VAL A 349 16.46 14.05 29.35
CA VAL A 349 17.40 13.84 28.23
C VAL A 349 18.79 14.42 28.46
N ILE A 350 18.99 15.17 29.55
CA ILE A 350 20.29 15.74 29.94
C ILE A 350 21.28 14.61 30.24
N ASP A 351 22.51 14.75 29.74
CA ASP A 351 23.61 13.79 29.87
C ASP A 351 23.33 12.37 29.31
N GLN A 352 22.24 12.20 28.55
CA GLN A 352 21.97 10.96 27.81
C GLN A 352 22.78 10.94 26.50
N GLU A 353 23.36 9.78 26.16
CA GLU A 353 24.16 9.64 24.93
C GLU A 353 23.31 9.75 23.66
N VAL A 354 22.08 9.25 23.71
CA VAL A 354 21.09 9.34 22.63
C VAL A 354 19.71 9.59 23.22
N ALA A 355 18.98 10.55 22.66
CA ALA A 355 17.54 10.72 22.91
C ALA A 355 16.75 10.33 21.67
N ILE A 356 15.75 9.46 21.82
CA ILE A 356 14.85 9.09 20.72
C ILE A 356 13.46 9.61 21.03
N VAL A 357 12.96 10.53 20.21
CA VAL A 357 11.62 11.11 20.32
C VAL A 357 10.70 10.41 19.32
N PHE A 358 9.62 9.82 19.82
CA PHE A 358 8.57 9.19 19.01
C PHE A 358 7.38 10.13 18.93
N VAL A 359 6.89 10.39 17.72
CA VAL A 359 5.71 11.22 17.47
C VAL A 359 4.84 10.57 16.40
N ASN A 360 3.56 10.94 16.38
CA ASN A 360 2.62 10.44 15.38
C ASN A 360 1.73 11.51 14.76
N SER A 361 0.99 11.12 13.74
CA SER A 361 -0.09 11.90 13.12
C SER A 361 -1.06 10.93 12.47
N ASP A 362 -2.32 10.98 12.90
CA ASP A 362 -3.31 9.95 12.59
C ASP A 362 -4.44 10.46 11.69
N SER A 363 -5.13 9.54 11.03
CA SER A 363 -6.32 9.76 10.20
C SER A 363 -7.11 8.47 10.03
N GLY A 364 -8.33 8.56 9.49
CA GLY A 364 -9.09 7.36 9.16
C GLY A 364 -10.41 7.68 8.46
N GLU A 365 -11.39 6.81 8.64
CA GLU A 365 -12.68 6.94 7.99
C GLU A 365 -13.59 8.01 8.63
N GLY A 366 -14.37 8.72 7.80
CA GLY A 366 -15.13 9.93 8.19
C GLY A 366 -16.30 9.72 9.14
N TYR A 367 -16.71 8.49 9.43
CA TYR A 367 -17.76 8.22 10.42
C TYR A 367 -17.27 8.35 11.87
N ILE A 368 -15.94 8.42 12.08
CA ILE A 368 -15.31 8.68 13.37
C ILE A 368 -14.66 10.07 13.33
N THR A 369 -14.82 10.82 14.43
CA THR A 369 -14.15 12.10 14.63
C THR A 369 -13.21 12.02 15.82
N VAL A 370 -11.90 12.15 15.59
CA VAL A 370 -10.86 12.11 16.63
C VAL A 370 -10.20 13.48 16.74
N ASP A 371 -10.25 14.10 17.93
CA ASP A 371 -9.77 15.47 18.18
C ASP A 371 -10.32 16.50 17.15
N GLY A 372 -11.57 16.27 16.73
CA GLY A 372 -12.25 17.07 15.73
C GLY A 372 -11.85 16.79 14.27
N ASN A 373 -10.90 15.89 13.98
CA ASN A 373 -10.60 15.41 12.63
C ASN A 373 -11.66 14.38 12.23
N ALA A 374 -12.54 14.72 11.28
CA ALA A 374 -13.64 13.86 10.84
C ALA A 374 -13.19 13.00 9.65
N GLY A 375 -12.44 11.94 9.94
CA GLY A 375 -11.68 11.17 8.95
C GLY A 375 -10.45 11.90 8.45
N ASP A 376 -10.66 12.98 7.68
CA ASP A 376 -9.59 13.79 7.12
C ASP A 376 -8.82 14.58 8.19
N ARG A 377 -7.50 14.70 8.03
CA ARG A 377 -6.65 15.53 8.91
C ARG A 377 -6.89 17.01 8.63
N LYS A 378 -7.11 17.79 9.70
CA LYS A 378 -7.25 19.25 9.62
C LYS A 378 -5.97 19.99 9.27
N ASN A 379 -4.83 19.37 9.54
CA ASN A 379 -3.51 19.93 9.32
C ASN A 379 -2.51 18.80 9.05
N LEU A 380 -1.27 19.17 8.74
CA LEU A 380 -0.17 18.24 8.50
C LEU A 380 0.92 18.41 9.57
N THR A 381 0.53 18.52 10.85
CA THR A 381 1.49 18.62 11.97
C THR A 381 1.54 17.34 12.79
N ALA A 382 2.54 17.23 13.67
CA ALA A 382 2.57 16.14 14.65
C ALA A 382 1.41 16.30 15.64
N TRP A 383 0.76 15.19 15.97
CA TRP A 383 -0.29 15.13 16.99
C TRP A 383 0.34 15.14 18.39
N ASN A 384 -0.51 15.26 19.42
CA ASN A 384 -0.13 15.23 20.83
C ASN A 384 1.07 16.15 21.15
N ASN A 385 1.06 17.41 20.68
CA ASN A 385 2.13 18.38 20.95
C ASN A 385 3.54 17.96 20.44
N GLY A 386 3.61 16.99 19.51
CA GLY A 386 4.86 16.35 19.09
C GLY A 386 5.93 17.31 18.57
N ASP A 387 5.56 18.36 17.83
CA ASP A 387 6.53 19.34 17.34
C ASP A 387 7.22 20.10 18.48
N GLN A 388 6.48 20.45 19.54
CA GLN A 388 7.05 21.12 20.71
C GLN A 388 7.87 20.15 21.56
N LEU A 389 7.45 18.88 21.65
CA LEU A 389 8.19 17.83 22.33
C LEU A 389 9.58 17.62 21.69
N ILE A 390 9.63 17.51 20.36
CA ILE A 390 10.88 17.40 19.61
C ILE A 390 11.80 18.59 19.90
N LEU A 391 11.26 19.81 19.83
CA LEU A 391 12.03 21.03 20.09
C LEU A 391 12.56 21.10 21.53
N ALA A 392 11.75 20.72 22.52
CA ALA A 392 12.14 20.71 23.93
C ALA A 392 13.28 19.71 24.20
N VAL A 393 13.21 18.51 23.62
CA VAL A 393 14.27 17.48 23.74
C VAL A 393 15.53 17.92 23.01
N ALA A 394 15.41 18.33 21.74
CA ALA A 394 16.55 18.72 20.92
C ALA A 394 17.28 19.95 21.49
N ALA A 395 16.61 20.81 22.26
CA ALA A 395 17.24 21.92 22.97
C ALA A 395 18.20 21.47 24.08
N GLN A 396 18.01 20.28 24.66
CA GLN A 396 18.80 19.77 25.79
C GLN A 396 19.71 18.59 25.44
N ASN A 397 19.43 17.85 24.36
CA ASN A 397 20.24 16.72 23.90
C ASN A 397 20.77 16.95 22.48
N ASN A 398 22.10 16.87 22.30
CA ASN A 398 22.76 17.14 21.02
C ASN A 398 22.76 15.97 20.04
N ASN A 399 22.20 14.83 20.42
CA ASN A 399 22.11 13.61 19.63
C ASN A 399 20.68 13.05 19.68
N THR A 400 19.75 13.85 19.15
CA THR A 400 18.33 13.54 19.12
C THR A 400 17.96 12.82 17.82
N VAL A 401 17.38 11.64 17.94
CA VAL A 401 16.76 10.89 16.85
C VAL A 401 15.24 11.08 16.91
N VAL A 402 14.60 11.39 15.80
CA VAL A 402 13.14 11.48 15.71
C VAL A 402 12.60 10.29 14.93
N VAL A 403 11.61 9.60 15.49
CA VAL A 403 10.85 8.54 14.83
C VAL A 403 9.41 9.01 14.64
N VAL A 404 8.89 8.88 13.42
CA VAL A 404 7.53 9.32 13.07
C VAL A 404 6.68 8.15 12.60
N ASN A 405 5.62 7.82 13.32
CA ASN A 405 4.56 6.90 12.88
C ASN A 405 3.38 7.71 12.33
N SER A 406 3.10 7.64 11.04
CA SER A 406 2.10 8.53 10.44
C SER A 406 1.42 7.92 9.23
N VAL A 407 0.13 8.23 9.08
CA VAL A 407 -0.73 7.89 7.93
C VAL A 407 -0.29 8.55 6.63
N GLY A 408 0.47 9.65 6.69
CA GLY A 408 0.88 10.44 5.53
C GLY A 408 1.84 11.57 5.90
N PRO A 409 2.22 12.47 4.98
CA PRO A 409 3.26 13.46 5.22
C PRO A 409 2.89 14.46 6.32
N LEU A 410 3.93 15.02 6.95
CA LEU A 410 3.88 16.13 7.92
C LEU A 410 4.66 17.33 7.37
N ILE A 411 4.50 18.50 7.97
CA ILE A 411 5.36 19.67 7.77
C ILE A 411 6.42 19.67 8.88
N LEU A 412 7.65 19.35 8.50
CA LEU A 412 8.76 19.15 9.45
C LEU A 412 9.57 20.44 9.70
N GLU A 413 9.28 21.51 8.95
CA GLU A 413 10.04 22.77 8.98
C GLU A 413 10.26 23.38 10.38
N PRO A 414 9.37 23.23 11.38
CA PRO A 414 9.63 23.76 12.72
C PRO A 414 10.91 23.21 13.38
N TRP A 415 11.35 22.00 13.02
CA TRP A 415 12.43 21.32 13.75
C TRP A 415 13.45 20.58 12.87
N VAL A 416 13.15 20.24 11.62
CA VAL A 416 14.01 19.38 10.76
C VAL A 416 15.47 19.82 10.61
N GLU A 417 15.70 21.15 10.60
CA GLU A 417 17.03 21.77 10.49
C GLU A 417 17.70 22.02 11.85
N HIS A 418 17.07 21.63 12.96
CA HIS A 418 17.67 21.79 14.28
C HIS A 418 18.98 20.98 14.34
N PRO A 419 20.12 21.60 14.72
CA PRO A 419 21.45 20.99 14.58
C PRO A 419 21.63 19.75 15.46
N ASN A 420 20.87 19.66 16.55
CA ASN A 420 20.90 18.53 17.47
C ASN A 420 20.02 17.34 17.04
N ILE A 421 19.22 17.48 15.97
CA ILE A 421 18.47 16.36 15.40
C ILE A 421 19.38 15.66 14.40
N THR A 422 19.95 14.54 14.83
CA THR A 422 20.98 13.80 14.11
C THR A 422 20.40 12.70 13.23
N ALA A 423 19.20 12.22 13.49
CA ALA A 423 18.49 11.33 12.56
C ALA A 423 16.97 11.52 12.58
N ILE A 424 16.34 11.19 11.45
CA ILE A 424 14.88 11.19 11.29
C ILE A 424 14.51 9.88 10.59
N VAL A 425 13.66 9.09 11.23
CA VAL A 425 13.17 7.80 10.75
C VAL A 425 11.66 7.87 10.58
N TRP A 426 11.19 7.55 9.39
CA TRP A 426 9.78 7.53 9.06
C TRP A 426 9.29 6.09 9.05
N ALA A 427 8.50 5.73 10.07
CA ALA A 427 8.13 4.35 10.35
C ALA A 427 6.75 3.94 9.80
N GLY A 428 5.91 4.92 9.43
CA GLY A 428 4.59 4.63 8.87
C GLY A 428 3.68 3.95 9.88
N LEU A 429 2.96 2.91 9.46
CA LEU A 429 2.05 2.11 10.29
C LEU A 429 2.50 0.66 10.29
N GLY A 430 3.23 0.25 11.34
CA GLY A 430 3.95 -1.03 11.38
C GLY A 430 3.14 -2.26 11.79
N GLY A 431 1.84 -2.14 12.05
CA GLY A 431 1.00 -3.22 12.55
C GLY A 431 1.48 -3.78 13.90
N ASN A 432 1.15 -5.04 14.21
CA ASN A 432 1.41 -5.66 15.51
C ASN A 432 2.91 -5.80 15.86
N GLU A 433 3.80 -5.66 14.88
CA GLU A 433 5.26 -5.78 15.02
C GLU A 433 5.99 -4.42 14.93
N ALA A 434 5.27 -3.30 15.04
CA ALA A 434 5.83 -1.95 14.89
C ALA A 434 7.11 -1.73 15.73
N GLY A 435 7.10 -2.09 17.01
CA GLY A 435 8.24 -1.94 17.91
C GLY A 435 9.46 -2.78 17.51
N ASN A 436 9.23 -4.04 17.11
CA ASN A 436 10.28 -4.92 16.63
C ASN A 436 10.87 -4.43 15.30
N ALA A 437 10.03 -3.92 14.41
CA ALA A 437 10.45 -3.40 13.11
C ALA A 437 11.34 -2.16 13.26
N ILE A 438 10.95 -1.20 14.11
CA ILE A 438 11.76 0.00 14.34
C ILE A 438 13.05 -0.33 15.09
N ALA A 439 13.02 -1.24 16.08
CA ALA A 439 14.23 -1.67 16.77
C ALA A 439 15.24 -2.33 15.82
N ASN A 440 14.77 -3.13 14.85
CA ASN A 440 15.63 -3.73 13.83
C ASN A 440 16.38 -2.67 13.01
N VAL A 441 15.69 -1.60 12.60
CA VAL A 441 16.31 -0.51 11.84
C VAL A 441 17.26 0.27 12.73
N LEU A 442 16.80 0.75 13.89
CA LEU A 442 17.61 1.58 14.80
C LEU A 442 18.93 0.91 15.18
N TYR A 443 18.96 -0.41 15.38
CA TYR A 443 20.17 -1.17 15.74
C TYR A 443 20.90 -1.81 14.54
N GLY A 444 20.45 -1.57 13.31
CA GLY A 444 21.10 -2.08 12.10
C GLY A 444 20.97 -3.58 11.88
N ASN A 445 20.04 -4.27 12.56
CA ASN A 445 19.64 -5.62 12.21
C ASN A 445 18.95 -5.64 10.83
N TRP A 446 18.36 -4.52 10.44
CA TRP A 446 17.87 -4.23 9.10
C TRP A 446 18.51 -2.93 8.62
N ASN A 447 19.10 -2.95 7.42
CA ASN A 447 19.54 -1.71 6.77
C ASN A 447 18.33 -1.08 6.06
N PRO A 448 17.92 0.15 6.40
CA PRO A 448 16.76 0.77 5.79
C PRO A 448 16.95 0.92 4.27
N SER A 449 15.96 0.44 3.54
CA SER A 449 15.87 0.52 2.08
C SER A 449 14.54 1.11 1.61
N GLY A 450 13.60 1.34 2.54
CA GLY A 450 12.30 1.94 2.27
C GLY A 450 12.45 3.29 1.58
N ARG A 451 11.47 3.61 0.73
CA ARG A 451 11.41 4.86 -0.03
C ARG A 451 10.08 5.52 0.23
N LEU A 452 10.08 6.85 0.34
CA LEU A 452 8.84 7.61 0.46
C LEU A 452 7.93 7.34 -0.74
N SER A 453 6.71 6.90 -0.49
CA SER A 453 5.67 6.70 -1.51
C SER A 453 4.87 7.98 -1.81
N TYR A 454 5.28 9.11 -1.23
CA TYR A 454 4.71 10.45 -1.39
C TYR A 454 5.78 11.51 -1.13
N THR A 455 5.53 12.74 -1.54
CA THR A 455 6.40 13.87 -1.26
C THR A 455 6.15 14.40 0.16
N ILE A 456 7.22 14.78 0.88
CA ILE A 456 7.12 15.57 2.11
C ILE A 456 7.43 17.03 1.74
N ALA A 457 6.41 17.89 1.81
CA ALA A 457 6.49 19.31 1.49
C ALA A 457 7.13 20.15 2.60
N LYS A 458 7.55 21.38 2.26
CA LYS A 458 7.96 22.40 3.24
C LYS A 458 6.76 23.18 3.76
N ASN A 459 5.75 23.43 2.93
CA ASN A 459 4.49 24.03 3.35
C ASN A 459 3.31 23.20 2.87
N ALA A 460 2.22 23.19 3.64
CA ALA A 460 1.00 22.48 3.24
C ALA A 460 0.40 23.03 1.94
N SER A 461 0.58 24.32 1.65
CA SER A 461 0.13 24.97 0.42
C SER A 461 0.93 24.58 -0.83
N ASP A 462 2.05 23.85 -0.67
CA ASP A 462 2.87 23.42 -1.81
C ASP A 462 2.23 22.25 -2.57
N TYR A 463 1.34 21.48 -1.93
CA TYR A 463 0.60 20.41 -2.59
C TYR A 463 -0.45 20.97 -3.57
N SER A 464 -0.66 20.27 -4.69
CA SER A 464 -1.60 20.66 -5.75
C SER A 464 -3.06 20.70 -5.29
N ALA A 465 -3.43 19.77 -4.42
CA ALA A 465 -4.79 19.60 -3.92
C ALA A 465 -4.86 19.93 -2.42
N GLN A 466 -6.02 20.45 -2.01
CA GLN A 466 -6.38 20.73 -0.63
C GLN A 466 -7.79 20.18 -0.39
N LEU A 467 -8.11 19.85 0.86
CA LEU A 467 -9.47 19.43 1.23
C LEU A 467 -10.49 20.51 0.84
N THR A 468 -11.54 20.09 0.15
CA THR A 468 -12.66 20.97 -0.16
C THR A 468 -13.69 20.83 0.95
N LEU A 469 -13.82 21.88 1.77
CA LEU A 469 -14.77 21.94 2.87
C LEU A 469 -16.03 22.72 2.47
N GLY A 470 -17.13 22.47 3.19
CA GLY A 470 -18.42 23.10 2.92
C GLY A 470 -19.52 22.07 2.66
N GLY A 471 -20.57 22.50 1.97
CA GLY A 471 -21.79 21.72 1.74
C GLY A 471 -22.74 21.71 2.94
N GLY A 472 -23.96 21.22 2.70
CA GLY A 472 -24.97 21.04 3.75
C GLY A 472 -26.36 20.71 3.21
N GLY A 473 -27.14 19.96 4.00
CA GLY A 473 -28.48 19.55 3.63
C GLY A 473 -28.50 18.60 2.43
N THR A 474 -28.96 19.08 1.28
CA THR A 474 -29.04 18.31 0.02
C THR A 474 -28.11 18.88 -1.07
N GLU A 475 -27.22 19.79 -0.72
CA GLU A 475 -26.24 20.35 -1.66
C GLU A 475 -25.17 19.29 -1.97
N ILE A 476 -24.90 19.07 -3.26
CA ILE A 476 -23.77 18.26 -3.70
C ILE A 476 -22.54 19.16 -3.79
N LEU A 477 -21.53 18.88 -2.99
CA LEU A 477 -20.26 19.61 -2.96
C LEU A 477 -19.42 19.27 -4.21
N PRO A 478 -19.12 20.23 -5.11
CA PRO A 478 -18.30 19.95 -6.27
C PRO A 478 -16.80 20.03 -5.94
N ILE A 479 -16.07 18.98 -6.30
CA ILE A 479 -14.61 18.91 -6.18
C ILE A 479 -14.04 18.75 -7.58
N ASN A 480 -13.44 19.82 -8.10
CA ASN A 480 -12.89 19.82 -9.45
C ASN A 480 -11.41 19.47 -9.39
N TYR A 481 -11.01 18.40 -10.08
CA TYR A 481 -9.63 17.90 -10.10
C TYR A 481 -8.83 18.71 -11.14
N THR A 482 -8.71 20.01 -10.88
CA THR A 482 -8.13 20.99 -11.82
C THR A 482 -6.63 20.82 -12.02
N GLU A 483 -5.97 20.16 -11.08
CA GLU A 483 -4.57 19.75 -11.14
C GLU A 483 -4.32 18.63 -12.17
N GLY A 484 -5.36 17.91 -12.59
CA GLY A 484 -5.27 16.87 -13.61
C GLY A 484 -4.19 15.83 -13.30
N LEU A 485 -3.23 15.65 -14.20
CA LEU A 485 -2.11 14.70 -14.03
C LEU A 485 -1.11 15.11 -12.94
N PHE A 486 -1.15 16.36 -12.48
CA PHE A 486 -0.12 16.96 -11.63
C PHE A 486 -0.50 16.85 -10.15
N ILE A 487 -0.41 15.64 -9.61
CA ILE A 487 -0.52 15.35 -8.17
C ILE A 487 0.82 14.90 -7.57
N ASP A 488 1.02 15.17 -6.27
CA ASP A 488 2.24 14.85 -5.53
C ASP A 488 3.52 15.30 -6.29
N TYR A 489 4.54 14.45 -6.43
CA TYR A 489 5.82 14.81 -7.05
C TYR A 489 5.69 15.38 -8.47
N ARG A 490 4.66 14.97 -9.23
CA ARG A 490 4.40 15.50 -10.58
C ARG A 490 4.10 17.00 -10.53
N TRP A 491 3.37 17.46 -9.51
CA TRP A 491 3.13 18.87 -9.25
C TRP A 491 4.40 19.60 -8.85
N PHE A 492 5.15 19.05 -7.89
CA PHE A 492 6.39 19.65 -7.40
C PHE A 492 7.42 19.82 -8.53
N ASP A 493 7.51 18.84 -9.42
CA ASP A 493 8.35 18.89 -10.62
C ASP A 493 7.85 19.96 -11.60
N ALA A 494 6.56 19.97 -11.92
CA ALA A 494 5.99 20.91 -12.88
C ALA A 494 6.05 22.37 -12.41
N GLN A 495 5.84 22.62 -11.11
CA GLN A 495 5.90 23.95 -10.51
C GLN A 495 7.30 24.35 -10.05
N ASN A 496 8.30 23.48 -10.22
CA ASN A 496 9.66 23.68 -9.74
C ASN A 496 9.73 24.00 -8.23
N ILE A 497 8.86 23.36 -7.44
CA ILE A 497 8.84 23.45 -5.98
C ILE A 497 9.89 22.48 -5.43
N THR A 498 10.72 22.95 -4.52
CA THR A 498 11.70 22.10 -3.83
C THR A 498 11.06 21.47 -2.59
N PRO A 499 10.82 20.14 -2.57
CA PRO A 499 10.26 19.49 -1.39
C PRO A 499 11.26 19.47 -0.22
N ARG A 500 10.78 19.08 0.97
CA ARG A 500 11.66 18.73 2.09
C ARG A 500 12.32 17.38 1.82
N TYR A 501 11.52 16.39 1.46
CA TYR A 501 11.99 15.10 0.94
C TYR A 501 11.11 14.72 -0.26
N GLU A 502 11.73 14.41 -1.38
CA GLU A 502 11.04 14.07 -2.62
C GLU A 502 10.44 12.65 -2.60
N PHE A 503 9.45 12.41 -3.47
CA PHE A 503 8.98 11.06 -3.76
C PHE A 503 10.13 10.13 -4.14
N GLY A 504 10.10 8.92 -3.60
CA GLY A 504 11.12 7.90 -3.81
C GLY A 504 12.40 8.10 -3.00
N PHE A 505 12.50 9.12 -2.15
CA PHE A 505 13.67 9.36 -1.30
C PHE A 505 13.75 8.38 -0.12
N GLY A 506 14.97 8.02 0.27
CA GLY A 506 15.29 7.23 1.45
C GLY A 506 16.79 6.94 1.54
N LEU A 507 17.38 7.15 2.71
CA LEU A 507 18.78 6.86 2.97
C LEU A 507 18.99 5.38 3.35
N SER A 508 20.24 4.95 3.28
CA SER A 508 20.71 3.64 3.71
C SER A 508 21.94 3.80 4.61
N TYR A 509 22.28 2.76 5.39
CA TYR A 509 23.57 2.71 6.11
C TYR A 509 24.77 2.44 5.20
N THR A 510 24.54 2.27 3.90
CA THR A 510 25.58 2.13 2.89
C THR A 510 25.32 3.08 1.71
N THR A 511 26.22 3.13 0.75
CA THR A 511 26.10 3.95 -0.47
C THR A 511 26.10 3.08 -1.70
N PHE A 512 25.43 3.56 -2.76
CA PHE A 512 25.32 2.84 -4.02
C PHE A 512 25.73 3.72 -5.20
N ASN A 513 26.35 3.11 -6.21
CA ASN A 513 26.69 3.75 -7.48
C ASN A 513 26.01 3.02 -8.65
N TYR A 514 25.65 3.78 -9.67
CA TYR A 514 24.89 3.32 -10.84
C TYR A 514 25.75 3.50 -12.09
N SER A 515 25.82 2.49 -12.96
CA SER A 515 26.67 2.55 -14.16
C SER A 515 26.18 1.61 -15.27
N ASN A 516 26.87 1.62 -16.41
CA ASN A 516 26.67 0.65 -17.51
C ASN A 516 25.21 0.58 -18.02
N LEU A 517 24.56 1.73 -18.19
CA LEU A 517 23.21 1.81 -18.74
C LEU A 517 23.16 1.27 -20.17
N ALA A 518 22.21 0.38 -20.45
CA ALA A 518 21.85 -0.06 -21.79
C ALA A 518 20.33 -0.18 -21.92
N ILE A 519 19.84 0.05 -23.13
CA ILE A 519 18.44 -0.18 -23.51
C ILE A 519 18.41 -1.08 -24.74
N THR A 520 17.60 -2.14 -24.68
CA THR A 520 17.47 -3.11 -25.78
C THR A 520 16.01 -3.31 -26.15
N PRO A 521 15.64 -3.22 -27.44
CA PRO A 521 14.33 -3.63 -27.90
C PRO A 521 14.12 -5.13 -27.68
N ILE A 522 12.96 -5.52 -27.17
CA ILE A 522 12.58 -6.92 -26.99
C ILE A 522 11.79 -7.33 -28.24
N ALA A 523 12.36 -8.24 -29.03
CA ALA A 523 11.71 -8.75 -30.23
C ALA A 523 10.45 -9.55 -29.85
N SER A 524 9.30 -9.14 -30.39
CA SER A 524 8.06 -9.90 -30.30
C SER A 524 8.00 -10.87 -31.49
N THR A 525 8.73 -11.97 -31.40
CA THR A 525 8.58 -13.06 -32.36
C THR A 525 7.28 -13.80 -32.02
N ASP A 526 6.33 -13.85 -32.96
CA ASP A 526 5.04 -14.54 -32.86
C ASP A 526 3.91 -13.81 -32.12
N ASN A 527 3.71 -12.50 -32.35
CA ASN A 527 2.49 -11.81 -31.88
C ASN A 527 1.40 -11.74 -32.98
N PRO A 528 0.22 -12.39 -32.79
CA PRO A 528 -0.89 -12.33 -33.73
C PRO A 528 -1.44 -10.90 -33.93
N GLU A 529 -1.10 -9.96 -33.05
CA GLU A 529 -1.58 -8.57 -33.04
C GLU A 529 -0.55 -7.59 -33.65
N THR A 530 0.31 -8.07 -34.54
CA THR A 530 1.35 -7.24 -35.22
C THR A 530 0.77 -5.98 -35.87
N ALA A 531 -0.44 -6.03 -36.43
CA ALA A 531 -1.09 -4.88 -37.03
C ALA A 531 -1.40 -3.76 -36.00
N LEU A 532 -1.78 -4.12 -34.77
CA LEU A 532 -2.03 -3.16 -33.69
C LEU A 532 -0.73 -2.52 -33.20
N ILE A 533 0.34 -3.32 -33.10
CA ILE A 533 1.69 -2.81 -32.75
C ILE A 533 2.17 -1.82 -33.81
N GLN A 534 2.00 -2.12 -35.09
CA GLN A 534 2.38 -1.22 -36.19
C GLN A 534 1.51 0.04 -36.21
N ASN A 535 0.20 -0.08 -35.96
CA ASN A 535 -0.69 1.08 -35.81
C ASN A 535 -0.21 2.00 -34.69
N TRP A 536 0.08 1.45 -33.50
CA TRP A 536 0.63 2.20 -32.37
C TRP A 536 1.98 2.86 -32.68
N ALA A 537 2.90 2.13 -33.34
CA ALA A 537 4.20 2.67 -33.73
C ALA A 537 4.08 3.86 -34.70
N ASN A 538 3.06 3.83 -35.57
CA ASN A 538 2.70 4.93 -36.48
C ASN A 538 1.87 6.04 -35.81
N GLY A 539 1.73 6.02 -34.49
CA GLY A 539 1.01 7.03 -33.70
C GLY A 539 -0.49 6.81 -33.60
N GLY A 540 -1.02 5.67 -34.05
CA GLY A 540 -2.42 5.26 -33.87
C GLY A 540 -2.76 4.93 -32.41
N ALA A 541 -4.04 5.06 -32.06
CA ALA A 541 -4.55 4.69 -30.74
C ALA A 541 -5.02 3.22 -30.71
N THR A 542 -5.14 2.65 -29.51
CA THR A 542 -5.83 1.37 -29.30
C THR A 542 -7.27 1.43 -29.83
N PRO A 543 -7.84 0.31 -30.31
CA PRO A 543 -9.23 0.28 -30.75
C PRO A 543 -10.18 0.41 -29.56
N ILE A 544 -11.40 0.89 -29.83
CA ILE A 544 -12.51 0.86 -28.86
C ILE A 544 -13.12 -0.55 -28.90
N ALA A 545 -12.69 -1.40 -27.98
CA ALA A 545 -13.12 -2.79 -27.88
C ALA A 545 -13.13 -3.24 -26.42
N GLU A 546 -13.75 -4.40 -26.15
CA GLU A 546 -13.67 -5.02 -24.83
C GLU A 546 -12.22 -5.44 -24.53
N GLY A 547 -11.71 -5.09 -23.35
CA GLY A 547 -10.35 -5.40 -22.91
C GLY A 547 -9.25 -4.68 -23.69
N SER A 548 -9.55 -3.61 -24.43
CA SER A 548 -8.54 -2.89 -25.22
C SER A 548 -7.43 -2.28 -24.35
N SER A 549 -7.76 -1.82 -23.15
CA SER A 549 -6.78 -1.25 -22.20
C SER A 549 -5.98 -2.31 -21.45
N THR A 550 -6.39 -3.58 -21.49
CA THR A 550 -5.68 -4.72 -20.88
C THR A 550 -5.10 -5.68 -21.93
N ALA A 551 -5.19 -5.33 -23.21
CA ALA A 551 -4.74 -6.16 -24.32
C ALA A 551 -3.25 -6.54 -24.19
N LEU A 552 -2.94 -7.82 -24.41
CA LEU A 552 -1.61 -8.37 -24.15
C LEU A 552 -0.52 -7.66 -24.97
N TRP A 553 -0.76 -7.38 -26.26
CA TRP A 553 0.21 -6.65 -27.08
C TRP A 553 0.58 -5.28 -26.51
N LEU A 554 -0.31 -4.60 -25.77
CA LEU A 554 -0.05 -3.28 -25.20
C LEU A 554 0.88 -3.36 -23.99
N HIS A 555 0.74 -4.41 -23.18
CA HIS A 555 1.44 -4.58 -21.89
C HIS A 555 2.65 -5.51 -21.94
N MET A 556 2.83 -6.30 -23.00
CA MET A 556 4.05 -7.08 -23.18
C MET A 556 5.29 -6.18 -23.19
N PRO A 557 6.40 -6.60 -22.53
CA PRO A 557 7.67 -5.88 -22.57
C PRO A 557 8.09 -5.55 -24.00
N ALA A 558 8.36 -4.27 -24.24
CA ALA A 558 8.82 -3.73 -25.52
C ALA A 558 10.31 -3.37 -25.48
N PHE A 559 10.80 -2.91 -24.33
CA PHE A 559 12.21 -2.60 -24.09
C PHE A 559 12.66 -3.15 -22.74
N SER A 560 13.92 -3.58 -22.67
CA SER A 560 14.62 -3.89 -21.41
C SER A 560 15.70 -2.83 -21.18
N VAL A 561 15.62 -2.16 -20.04
CA VAL A 561 16.59 -1.18 -19.56
C VAL A 561 17.43 -1.85 -18.49
N THR A 562 18.72 -2.04 -18.76
CA THR A 562 19.66 -2.72 -17.86
C THR A 562 20.75 -1.76 -17.40
N PHE A 563 21.18 -1.87 -16.15
CA PHE A 563 22.25 -1.06 -15.57
C PHE A 563 22.85 -1.78 -14.37
N ASP A 564 24.07 -1.42 -14.01
CA ASP A 564 24.77 -1.99 -12.87
C ASP A 564 24.57 -1.12 -11.63
N VAL A 565 24.28 -1.76 -10.50
CA VAL A 565 24.20 -1.15 -9.16
C VAL A 565 25.31 -1.77 -8.32
N ALA A 566 26.18 -0.93 -7.78
CA ALA A 566 27.30 -1.34 -6.93
C ALA A 566 27.14 -0.78 -5.53
N ASN A 567 27.30 -1.62 -4.50
CA ASN A 567 27.39 -1.14 -3.12
C ASN A 567 28.82 -0.68 -2.85
N THR A 568 28.99 0.64 -2.72
CA THR A 568 30.28 1.29 -2.54
C THR A 568 30.61 1.60 -1.09
N GLY A 569 29.69 1.32 -0.16
CA GLY A 569 29.92 1.53 1.27
C GLY A 569 30.45 0.29 1.99
N SER A 570 30.37 0.31 3.32
CA SER A 570 30.98 -0.69 4.21
C SER A 570 30.00 -1.72 4.78
N SER A 571 28.69 -1.57 4.51
CA SER A 571 27.63 -2.38 5.10
C SER A 571 26.78 -3.03 4.02
N TYR A 572 26.21 -4.21 4.32
CA TYR A 572 25.14 -4.79 3.50
C TYR A 572 23.96 -3.82 3.41
N GLY A 573 23.30 -3.72 2.26
CA GLY A 573 22.09 -2.90 2.11
C GLY A 573 21.28 -3.23 0.88
N GLY A 574 19.99 -2.86 0.94
CA GLY A 574 19.08 -2.86 -0.20
C GLY A 574 19.02 -1.49 -0.87
N GLU A 575 19.00 -1.47 -2.20
CA GLU A 575 18.80 -0.30 -3.04
C GLU A 575 17.52 -0.48 -3.86
N ILE A 576 16.78 0.61 -4.07
CA ILE A 576 15.54 0.62 -4.88
C ILE A 576 15.76 1.51 -6.10
N PRO A 577 16.39 1.01 -7.18
CA PRO A 577 16.48 1.73 -8.43
C PRO A 577 15.10 2.04 -9.01
N GLN A 578 14.90 3.29 -9.43
CA GLN A 578 13.65 3.79 -9.98
C GLN A 578 13.87 4.31 -11.40
N LEU A 579 12.95 3.98 -12.31
CA LEU A 579 12.95 4.42 -13.70
C LEU A 579 11.80 5.39 -13.95
N TYR A 580 12.15 6.58 -14.46
CA TYR A 580 11.23 7.65 -14.80
C TYR A 580 11.25 7.91 -16.31
N LEU A 581 10.08 8.16 -16.90
CA LEU A 581 9.96 8.66 -18.27
C LEU A 581 9.80 10.18 -18.31
N HIS A 582 10.37 10.77 -19.35
CA HIS A 582 10.27 12.19 -19.69
C HIS A 582 9.69 12.31 -21.11
N HIS A 583 8.40 12.62 -21.17
CA HIS A 583 7.69 12.77 -22.44
C HIS A 583 7.97 14.13 -23.09
N PRO A 584 7.79 14.26 -24.41
CA PRO A 584 7.94 15.54 -25.09
C PRO A 584 6.88 16.53 -24.59
N THR A 585 7.22 17.83 -24.53
CA THR A 585 6.30 18.87 -24.01
C THR A 585 4.96 18.90 -24.74
N SER A 586 4.91 18.50 -26.01
CA SER A 586 3.68 18.36 -26.81
C SER A 586 2.68 17.35 -26.23
N ALA A 587 3.14 16.39 -25.42
CA ALA A 587 2.30 15.40 -24.75
C ALA A 587 1.56 15.99 -23.54
N MET A 588 1.95 17.16 -23.01
CA MET A 588 1.38 17.76 -21.80
C MET A 588 1.40 16.81 -20.58
N GLU A 589 2.43 15.97 -20.51
CA GLU A 589 2.69 15.04 -19.41
C GLU A 589 3.48 15.74 -18.29
N PRO A 590 3.43 15.20 -17.04
CA PRO A 590 4.36 15.60 -15.99
C PRO A 590 5.83 15.47 -16.41
N PRO A 591 6.73 16.31 -15.85
CA PRO A 591 8.15 16.30 -16.24
C PRO A 591 8.83 14.93 -16.07
N SER A 592 8.45 14.19 -15.03
CA SER A 592 8.95 12.86 -14.72
C SER A 592 7.79 11.97 -14.29
N ILE A 593 7.77 10.72 -14.75
CA ILE A 593 6.73 9.75 -14.38
C ILE A 593 7.38 8.42 -14.07
N LEU A 594 7.21 7.93 -12.84
CA LEU A 594 7.67 6.59 -12.46
C LEU A 594 6.97 5.53 -13.34
N LYS A 595 7.75 4.67 -13.99
CA LYS A 595 7.22 3.52 -14.76
C LYS A 595 7.71 2.16 -14.27
N GLY A 596 8.75 2.13 -13.45
CA GLY A 596 9.20 0.89 -12.84
C GLY A 596 10.23 1.12 -11.76
N PHE A 597 10.36 0.15 -10.88
CA PHE A 597 11.41 0.08 -9.88
C PHE A 597 11.74 -1.40 -9.63
N THR A 598 12.89 -1.66 -9.03
CA THR A 598 13.29 -3.00 -8.60
C THR A 598 13.98 -2.92 -7.24
N ASN A 599 14.15 -4.04 -6.56
CA ASN A 599 14.98 -4.15 -5.37
C ASN A 599 16.31 -4.85 -5.73
N VAL A 600 17.42 -4.36 -5.20
CA VAL A 600 18.74 -4.97 -5.31
C VAL A 600 19.39 -5.02 -3.93
N GLU A 601 19.74 -6.22 -3.49
CA GLU A 601 20.43 -6.45 -2.22
C GLU A 601 21.90 -6.77 -2.46
N LEU A 602 22.80 -6.03 -1.80
CA LEU A 602 24.23 -6.09 -2.09
C LEU A 602 25.09 -6.09 -0.84
N GLN A 603 26.07 -7.00 -0.81
CA GLN A 603 27.19 -6.95 0.13
C GLN A 603 28.15 -5.79 -0.22
N PRO A 604 28.97 -5.32 0.73
CA PRO A 604 30.00 -4.30 0.45
C PRO A 604 30.91 -4.69 -0.72
N GLY A 605 31.07 -3.79 -1.68
CA GLY A 605 31.88 -4.00 -2.88
C GLY A 605 31.24 -4.88 -3.97
N GLN A 606 30.04 -5.40 -3.74
CA GLN A 606 29.31 -6.20 -4.73
C GLN A 606 28.64 -5.31 -5.78
N THR A 607 28.64 -5.78 -7.02
CA THR A 607 27.87 -5.19 -8.13
C THR A 607 26.85 -6.21 -8.64
N CYS A 608 25.64 -5.76 -8.93
CA CYS A 608 24.59 -6.54 -9.59
C CYS A 608 24.04 -5.77 -10.79
N GLN A 609 23.72 -6.47 -11.87
CA GLN A 609 23.00 -5.90 -13.00
C GLN A 609 21.49 -5.95 -12.72
N ALA A 610 20.88 -4.78 -12.63
CA ALA A 610 19.43 -4.60 -12.55
C ALA A 610 18.81 -4.48 -13.94
N SER A 611 17.52 -4.84 -14.05
CA SER A 611 16.74 -4.70 -15.28
C SER A 611 15.33 -4.22 -14.97
N ILE A 612 14.86 -3.22 -15.71
CA ILE A 612 13.47 -2.74 -15.68
C ILE A 612 12.92 -2.80 -17.11
N THR A 613 11.75 -3.37 -17.29
CA THR A 613 11.10 -3.47 -18.61
C THR A 613 10.08 -2.37 -18.81
N LEU A 614 9.98 -1.86 -20.04
CA LEU A 614 8.94 -0.91 -20.45
C LEU A 614 8.05 -1.57 -21.50
N SER A 615 6.75 -1.48 -21.31
CA SER A 615 5.72 -1.90 -22.27
C SER A 615 5.30 -0.74 -23.19
N ARG A 616 4.46 -1.04 -24.19
CA ARG A 616 3.86 0.01 -25.03
C ARG A 616 2.87 0.86 -24.24
N TYR A 617 2.16 0.26 -23.28
CA TYR A 617 1.32 0.99 -22.33
C TYR A 617 2.12 2.05 -21.57
N ASP A 618 3.30 1.68 -21.06
CA ASP A 618 4.13 2.59 -20.26
C ASP A 618 4.59 3.82 -21.08
N LEU A 619 4.75 3.63 -22.39
CA LEU A 619 5.15 4.63 -23.38
C LEU A 619 3.97 5.34 -24.07
N SER A 620 2.73 5.09 -23.60
CA SER A 620 1.52 5.67 -24.17
C SER A 620 0.91 6.72 -23.26
N ILE A 621 0.13 7.60 -23.89
CA ILE A 621 -0.78 8.55 -23.24
C ILE A 621 -2.22 8.23 -23.67
N TRP A 622 -3.20 8.65 -22.87
CA TRP A 622 -4.60 8.51 -23.23
C TRP A 622 -5.04 9.60 -24.20
N ASP A 623 -5.48 9.22 -25.40
CA ASP A 623 -6.03 10.13 -26.39
C ASP A 623 -7.56 10.22 -26.25
N VAL A 624 -8.04 11.33 -25.69
CA VAL A 624 -9.48 11.57 -25.45
C VAL A 624 -10.31 11.68 -26.73
N VAL A 625 -9.72 12.06 -27.88
CA VAL A 625 -10.46 12.19 -29.15
C VAL A 625 -10.66 10.83 -29.79
N ARG A 626 -9.62 9.99 -29.75
CA ARG A 626 -9.61 8.65 -30.34
C ARG A 626 -10.09 7.57 -29.37
N GLN A 627 -10.22 7.91 -28.08
CA GLN A 627 -10.63 7.03 -26.98
C GLN A 627 -9.75 5.77 -26.92
N GLY A 628 -8.44 5.99 -26.75
CA GLY A 628 -7.47 4.90 -26.67
C GLY A 628 -6.05 5.34 -26.34
N TRP A 629 -5.21 4.37 -25.96
CA TRP A 629 -3.79 4.57 -25.65
C TRP A 629 -2.98 4.76 -26.93
N ALA A 630 -2.24 5.86 -27.02
CA ALA A 630 -1.44 6.19 -28.19
C ALA A 630 -0.04 6.63 -27.77
N LYS A 631 0.95 6.32 -28.63
CA LYS A 631 2.30 6.86 -28.50
C LYS A 631 2.27 8.38 -28.74
N PRO A 632 2.83 9.23 -27.85
CA PRO A 632 2.94 10.65 -28.13
C PRO A 632 3.94 10.93 -29.26
N ASN A 633 3.75 12.04 -29.98
CA ASN A 633 4.69 12.48 -31.00
C ASN A 633 5.91 13.16 -30.37
N GLY A 634 7.10 12.69 -30.72
CA GLY A 634 8.38 13.25 -30.28
C GLY A 634 9.30 12.19 -29.68
N THR A 635 10.39 12.66 -29.09
CA THR A 635 11.33 11.80 -28.38
C THR A 635 10.84 11.56 -26.95
N ILE A 636 10.91 10.31 -26.49
CA ILE A 636 10.69 9.96 -25.09
C ILE A 636 12.07 9.66 -24.49
N ASP A 637 12.45 10.45 -23.49
CA ASP A 637 13.65 10.22 -22.71
C ASP A 637 13.30 9.48 -21.41
N PHE A 638 14.32 8.93 -20.74
CA PHE A 638 14.15 8.29 -19.45
C PHE A 638 15.36 8.53 -18.56
N SER A 639 15.14 8.43 -17.25
CA SER A 639 16.19 8.47 -16.24
C SER A 639 16.05 7.28 -15.29
N VAL A 640 17.19 6.79 -14.81
CA VAL A 640 17.28 5.84 -13.69
C VAL A 640 17.94 6.56 -12.53
N GLY A 641 17.30 6.51 -11.37
CA GLY A 641 17.71 7.24 -10.18
C GLY A 641 17.42 6.49 -8.89
N ALA A 642 17.88 7.06 -7.78
CA ALA A 642 17.57 6.58 -6.43
C ALA A 642 16.32 7.24 -5.82
N SER A 643 15.84 8.34 -6.43
CA SER A 643 14.59 9.04 -6.10
C SER A 643 14.08 9.80 -7.34
N SER A 644 12.96 10.51 -7.21
CA SER A 644 12.45 11.40 -8.27
C SER A 644 13.31 12.64 -8.53
N ARG A 645 14.33 12.92 -7.70
CA ARG A 645 15.25 14.06 -7.85
C ARG A 645 16.73 13.69 -7.87
N ASP A 646 17.10 12.44 -7.57
CA ASP A 646 18.45 11.90 -7.71
C ASP A 646 18.54 10.96 -8.94
N PHE A 647 18.52 11.57 -10.14
CA PHE A 647 18.76 10.86 -11.39
C PHE A 647 20.26 10.66 -11.62
N ARG A 648 20.65 9.40 -11.85
CA ARG A 648 22.06 9.00 -11.95
C ARG A 648 22.46 8.59 -13.36
N LEU A 649 21.50 8.05 -14.12
CA LEU A 649 21.68 7.63 -15.50
C LEU A 649 20.51 8.16 -16.33
N SER A 650 20.77 8.51 -17.59
CA SER A 650 19.73 8.96 -18.53
C SER A 650 19.94 8.34 -19.90
N GLY A 651 18.84 8.18 -20.63
CA GLY A 651 18.86 7.65 -21.99
C GLY A 651 17.60 8.05 -22.77
N THR A 652 17.53 7.59 -24.02
CA THR A 652 16.42 7.85 -24.93
C THR A 652 15.82 6.54 -25.40
N ILE A 653 14.49 6.46 -25.47
CA ILE A 653 13.81 5.25 -25.98
C ILE A 653 13.99 5.17 -27.51
N PRO A 654 14.54 4.06 -28.06
CA PRO A 654 14.73 3.89 -29.50
C PRO A 654 13.42 3.45 -30.17
N LEU A 655 12.50 4.39 -30.35
CA LEU A 655 11.13 4.21 -30.88
C LEU A 655 11.00 4.14 -32.39
#